data_AF-A0AAV3P109-F1
#
_entry.id   AF-A0AAV3P109-F1
#
_cell.length_a   1.000
_cell.length_b   1.000
_cell.length_c   1.000
_cell.angle_alpha   90.00
_cell.angle_beta   90.00
_cell.angle_gamma   90.00
#
_symmetry.space_group_name_H-M   'P 1'
#
loop_
_entity.id
_entity.type
_entity.pdbx_description
1 polymer ?
#
loop_
_entity_poly.entity_id
_entity_poly.type
_entity_poly.pdbx_seq_one_letter_code
_entity_poly.pdbx_strand_id
1 'polypeptide(L)'
;MVKQLLKGSVESLSNHIDTENEEQLKCVKIEIGTKVNQMLTLAKSVDKGNKDAKLRKKSELTKLIDDFHKQYESLYALYDNLRGEIRQKVVYIDDGNESPTSTSNSDTEMFYSPKDEDGALNIVDGDILKDKLTSTTVVMETVSSQPLPSFSQVPESVEFVKDLGMETEHSVKNPYDSTVQLTNNREINPESYKPPPLLRDIECATDHPSTHSDEMVKKLITETSWLKEMISKKEEEMVSLTKKHQLHESERLTQIEDLETQLANVKQDLEQNKFKSSSVTKKRNEEISKLQAQILELKSENKKGDQISSLGTKKKQNELQMRSKIKDLTTKANDLQNELDKKGDQLSFLQNEKEQNELQMRSKIKDLITKVNDLQNQLDSLHKEKKDLEDQLCSKAEKEKAKVNELRKEQSLVKKEELEKIYELHASLSKREDDLSSLHNEYKVLESEQKDSLQKLNEMEKRNHELINKVVDQEKMLVGMEDMITKLKDNQIQRNIDDIAEEFMKQFEDHLCILSRRIKVAEQLQVEVKEWYTNTRKNHAQEKYNVELTNVNDILGSLDGVALKFEECTTNFMNRISNVSCELKFAKDWIMRKKKTMLHIKDDQDCLLAQLDEKEGEILVFRERVWKYEIRERELENMVKEREEYMLGLKEEKREAIRQLCVWIDYHRSRCDYYKKIVDDIKGGSKKTN
;
A
#
# COMPACT_ATOMS: atom_id res chain seq x y z
N MET A 1 -0.68 -9.65 14.44
CA MET A 1 -1.92 -10.23 15.00
C MET A 1 -2.56 -11.30 14.13
N VAL A 2 -2.96 -11.08 12.87
CA VAL A 2 -3.73 -12.09 12.08
C VAL A 2 -3.04 -13.48 11.99
N LYS A 3 -1.71 -13.55 11.83
CA LYS A 3 -0.96 -14.82 11.88
C LYS A 3 -1.03 -15.57 13.23
N GLN A 4 -1.43 -14.93 14.33
CA GLN A 4 -1.69 -15.59 15.62
C GLN A 4 -3.15 -16.05 15.74
N LEU A 5 -4.11 -15.36 15.13
CA LEU A 5 -5.52 -15.77 15.11
C LEU A 5 -5.73 -17.02 14.25
N LEU A 6 -5.18 -17.03 13.03
CA LEU A 6 -5.21 -18.22 12.16
C LEU A 6 -4.44 -19.40 12.76
N LYS A 7 -3.30 -19.14 13.42
CA LYS A 7 -2.55 -20.19 14.11
C LYS A 7 -3.33 -20.74 15.33
N GLY A 8 -3.91 -19.87 16.15
CA GLY A 8 -4.79 -20.26 17.26
C GLY A 8 -6.03 -21.05 16.82
N SER A 9 -6.61 -20.75 15.66
CA SER A 9 -7.73 -21.52 15.09
C SER A 9 -7.34 -22.94 14.64
N VAL A 10 -6.07 -23.18 14.28
CA VAL A 10 -5.56 -24.52 13.93
C VAL A 10 -5.10 -25.26 15.19
N GLU A 11 -4.47 -24.56 16.14
CA GLU A 11 -4.13 -25.10 17.46
C GLU A 11 -5.40 -25.50 18.25
N SER A 12 -6.50 -24.78 18.08
CA SER A 12 -7.83 -25.14 18.61
C SER A 12 -8.39 -26.46 18.08
N LEU A 13 -7.98 -26.91 16.89
CA LEU A 13 -8.33 -28.23 16.34
C LEU A 13 -7.29 -29.29 16.73
N SER A 14 -6.02 -28.90 16.86
CA SER A 14 -4.94 -29.79 17.33
C SER A 14 -5.19 -30.31 18.74
N ASN A 15 -5.85 -29.54 19.61
CA ASN A 15 -6.15 -29.91 21.00
C ASN A 15 -7.28 -30.95 21.15
N HIS A 16 -7.86 -31.45 20.04
CA HIS A 16 -8.84 -32.54 20.06
C HIS A 16 -8.36 -33.84 19.38
N ILE A 17 -7.10 -33.89 18.91
CA ILE A 17 -6.46 -35.17 18.59
C ILE A 17 -5.90 -35.74 19.89
N ASP A 18 -6.65 -36.65 20.50
CA ASP A 18 -6.21 -37.39 21.68
C ASP A 18 -4.86 -38.07 21.40
N THR A 19 -3.87 -37.89 22.26
CA THR A 19 -2.51 -38.44 22.05
C THR A 19 -2.53 -39.96 21.97
N GLU A 20 -3.49 -40.62 22.62
CA GLU A 20 -3.68 -42.07 22.51
C GLU A 20 -4.02 -42.49 21.06
N ASN A 21 -4.79 -41.68 20.32
CA ASN A 21 -5.16 -41.98 18.94
C ASN A 21 -3.94 -41.95 17.99
N GLU A 22 -2.94 -41.09 18.22
CA GLU A 22 -1.73 -41.08 17.38
C GLU A 22 -0.85 -42.31 17.63
N GLU A 23 -0.79 -42.80 18.88
CA GLU A 23 -0.10 -44.05 19.21
C GLU A 23 -0.85 -45.28 18.69
N GLN A 24 -2.18 -45.34 18.84
CA GLN A 24 -3.00 -46.37 18.21
C GLN A 24 -2.82 -46.38 16.69
N LEU A 25 -2.78 -45.23 16.02
CA LEU A 25 -2.55 -45.14 14.57
C LEU A 25 -1.15 -45.66 14.16
N LYS A 26 -0.12 -45.42 14.98
CA LYS A 26 1.23 -46.00 14.77
C LYS A 26 1.22 -47.53 14.95
N CYS A 27 0.57 -48.05 15.98
CA CYS A 27 0.40 -49.48 16.21
C CYS A 27 -0.34 -50.18 15.07
N VAL A 28 -1.48 -49.63 14.63
CA VAL A 28 -2.26 -50.16 13.49
C VAL A 28 -1.45 -50.10 12.19
N LYS A 29 -0.68 -49.04 11.95
CA LYS A 29 0.22 -48.93 10.79
C LYS A 29 1.31 -50.00 10.79
N ILE A 30 1.83 -50.38 11.97
CA ILE A 30 2.80 -51.47 12.13
C ILE A 30 2.13 -52.82 11.88
N GLU A 31 0.92 -53.07 12.40
CA GLU A 31 0.16 -54.31 12.20
C GLU A 31 -0.24 -54.53 10.72
N ILE A 32 -0.68 -53.46 10.05
CA ILE A 32 -0.90 -53.42 8.60
C ILE A 32 0.39 -53.79 7.86
N GLY A 33 1.53 -53.23 8.28
CA GLY A 33 2.85 -53.53 7.71
C GLY A 33 3.29 -54.99 7.90
N THR A 34 3.04 -55.61 9.05
CA THR A 34 3.40 -57.03 9.27
C THR A 34 2.50 -57.97 8.48
N LYS A 35 1.19 -57.73 8.41
CA LYS A 35 0.24 -58.50 7.58
C LYS A 35 0.60 -58.44 6.09
N VAL A 36 0.93 -57.27 5.55
CA VAL A 36 1.35 -57.11 4.13
C VAL A 36 2.65 -57.87 3.86
N ASN A 37 3.61 -57.87 4.80
CA ASN A 37 4.84 -58.66 4.67
C ASN A 37 4.58 -60.17 4.73
N GLN A 38 3.59 -60.63 5.51
CA GLN A 38 3.14 -62.03 5.51
C GLN A 38 2.50 -62.41 4.17
N MET A 39 1.59 -61.59 3.62
CA MET A 39 1.03 -61.79 2.26
C MET A 39 2.14 -61.92 1.21
N LEU A 40 3.10 -60.99 1.22
CA LEU A 40 4.21 -60.97 0.26
C LEU A 40 5.10 -62.21 0.37
N THR A 41 5.25 -62.76 1.57
CA THR A 41 6.02 -63.98 1.84
C THR A 41 5.27 -65.25 1.42
N LEU A 42 3.94 -65.30 1.64
CA LEU A 42 3.08 -66.36 1.13
C LEU A 42 3.03 -66.34 -0.40
N ALA A 43 2.83 -65.18 -1.03
CA ALA A 43 2.84 -65.02 -2.49
C ALA A 43 4.17 -65.50 -3.12
N LYS A 44 5.32 -65.10 -2.56
CA LYS A 44 6.66 -65.54 -3.01
C LYS A 44 6.95 -67.03 -2.77
N SER A 45 6.13 -67.73 -1.99
CA SER A 45 6.31 -69.15 -1.64
C SER A 45 5.16 -70.06 -2.06
N VAL A 46 4.08 -69.52 -2.64
CA VAL A 46 2.91 -70.24 -3.19
C VAL A 46 3.31 -71.22 -4.28
N ASP A 47 4.28 -70.87 -5.13
CA ASP A 47 4.73 -71.75 -6.22
C ASP A 47 5.74 -72.83 -5.79
N LYS A 48 6.13 -72.86 -4.50
CA LYS A 48 7.14 -73.80 -3.96
C LYS A 48 6.50 -74.85 -3.05
N GLY A 49 6.41 -76.09 -3.52
CA GLY A 49 5.96 -77.26 -2.76
C GLY A 49 5.21 -78.30 -3.59
N ASN A 50 4.77 -79.39 -2.94
CA ASN A 50 3.85 -80.36 -3.55
C ASN A 50 2.46 -79.71 -3.81
N LYS A 51 1.64 -80.31 -4.68
CA LYS A 51 0.34 -79.79 -5.13
C LYS A 51 -0.56 -79.36 -3.96
N ASP A 52 -0.69 -80.17 -2.92
CA ASP A 52 -1.56 -79.88 -1.76
C ASP A 52 -1.01 -78.72 -0.91
N ALA A 53 0.31 -78.62 -0.75
CA ALA A 53 0.95 -77.51 -0.06
C ALA A 53 0.79 -76.19 -0.84
N LYS A 54 0.82 -76.25 -2.17
CA LYS A 54 0.53 -75.11 -3.06
C LYS A 54 -0.94 -74.68 -2.98
N LEU A 55 -1.88 -75.62 -2.87
CA LEU A 55 -3.30 -75.32 -2.64
C LEU A 55 -3.55 -74.70 -1.26
N ARG A 56 -2.95 -75.26 -0.18
CA ARG A 56 -3.06 -74.70 1.18
C ARG A 56 -2.55 -73.26 1.23
N LYS A 57 -1.30 -73.01 0.80
CA LYS A 57 -0.71 -71.66 0.74
C LYS A 57 -1.54 -70.66 -0.08
N LYS A 58 -2.14 -71.11 -1.19
CA LYS A 58 -3.07 -70.27 -1.96
C LYS A 58 -4.32 -69.94 -1.15
N SER A 59 -4.93 -70.92 -0.48
CA SER A 59 -6.11 -70.68 0.36
C SER A 59 -5.83 -69.77 1.56
N GLU A 60 -4.63 -69.89 2.17
CA GLU A 60 -4.15 -69.02 3.26
C GLU A 60 -3.93 -67.58 2.77
N LEU A 61 -3.31 -67.41 1.60
CA LEU A 61 -3.12 -66.11 0.97
C LEU A 61 -4.46 -65.46 0.56
N THR A 62 -5.40 -66.23 -0.02
CA THR A 62 -6.74 -65.73 -0.39
C THR A 62 -7.51 -65.24 0.84
N LYS A 63 -7.50 -66.01 1.95
CA LYS A 63 -8.14 -65.60 3.21
C LYS A 63 -7.53 -64.31 3.75
N LEU A 64 -6.20 -64.24 3.82
CA LEU A 64 -5.50 -63.06 4.33
C LEU A 64 -5.80 -61.81 3.49
N ILE A 65 -5.96 -61.94 2.17
CA ILE A 65 -6.37 -60.84 1.28
C ILE A 65 -7.83 -60.43 1.51
N ASP A 66 -8.74 -61.38 1.63
CA ASP A 66 -10.18 -61.14 1.86
C ASP A 66 -10.44 -60.45 3.21
N ASP A 67 -9.76 -60.89 4.28
CA ASP A 67 -9.82 -60.24 5.60
C ASP A 67 -9.27 -58.81 5.56
N PHE A 68 -8.20 -58.57 4.80
CA PHE A 68 -7.59 -57.23 4.66
C PHE A 68 -8.48 -56.29 3.83
N HIS A 69 -9.16 -56.80 2.80
CA HIS A 69 -10.15 -56.05 2.03
C HIS A 69 -11.35 -55.66 2.91
N LYS A 70 -11.86 -56.57 3.76
CA LYS A 70 -12.89 -56.25 4.74
C LYS A 70 -12.46 -55.17 5.73
N GLN A 71 -11.20 -55.19 6.20
CA GLN A 71 -10.67 -54.12 7.06
C GLN A 71 -10.59 -52.77 6.31
N TYR A 72 -10.27 -52.77 5.02
CA TYR A 72 -10.25 -51.57 4.16
C TYR A 72 -11.64 -50.98 3.92
N GLU A 73 -12.63 -51.81 3.56
CA GLU A 73 -14.03 -51.37 3.40
C GLU A 73 -14.61 -50.84 4.72
N SER A 74 -14.29 -51.48 5.86
CA SER A 74 -14.71 -50.99 7.18
C SER A 74 -14.17 -49.60 7.49
N LEU A 75 -12.92 -49.31 7.08
CA LEU A 75 -12.30 -47.99 7.25
C LEU A 75 -12.93 -46.94 6.33
N TYR A 76 -13.29 -47.31 5.10
CA TYR A 76 -14.01 -46.41 4.18
C TYR A 76 -15.42 -46.08 4.68
N ALA A 77 -16.16 -47.07 5.21
CA ALA A 77 -17.45 -46.83 5.85
C ALA A 77 -17.35 -45.87 7.06
N LEU A 78 -16.30 -46.01 7.88
CA LEU A 78 -16.04 -45.09 8.99
C LEU A 78 -15.73 -43.67 8.49
N TYR A 79 -14.91 -43.53 7.44
CA TYR A 79 -14.60 -42.23 6.83
C TYR A 79 -15.83 -41.57 6.17
N ASP A 80 -16.69 -42.35 5.53
CA ASP A 80 -17.96 -41.88 4.96
C ASP A 80 -18.93 -41.39 6.03
N ASN A 81 -19.03 -42.11 7.15
CA ASN A 81 -19.81 -41.69 8.32
C ASN A 81 -19.25 -40.40 8.93
N LEU A 82 -17.93 -40.30 9.14
CA LEU A 82 -17.31 -39.09 9.69
C LEU A 82 -17.50 -37.88 8.76
N ARG A 83 -17.37 -38.08 7.44
CA ARG A 83 -17.65 -37.07 6.41
C ARG A 83 -19.15 -36.71 6.36
N GLY A 84 -20.04 -37.62 6.77
CA GLY A 84 -21.46 -37.39 7.02
C GLY A 84 -21.72 -36.51 8.25
N GLU A 85 -21.17 -36.88 9.40
CA GLU A 85 -21.29 -36.09 10.65
C GLU A 85 -20.78 -34.67 10.51
N ILE A 86 -19.66 -34.45 9.81
CA ILE A 86 -19.11 -33.12 9.57
C ILE A 86 -20.09 -32.29 8.73
N ARG A 87 -20.67 -32.85 7.66
CA ARG A 87 -21.73 -32.18 6.89
C ARG A 87 -22.97 -31.88 7.74
N GLN A 88 -23.36 -32.79 8.62
CA GLN A 88 -24.54 -32.62 9.46
C GLN A 88 -24.33 -31.54 10.54
N LYS A 89 -23.16 -31.51 11.19
CA LYS A 89 -22.79 -30.48 12.18
C LYS A 89 -22.65 -29.07 11.57
N VAL A 90 -22.32 -28.96 10.28
CA VAL A 90 -22.32 -27.69 9.53
C VAL A 90 -23.75 -27.18 9.23
N VAL A 91 -24.75 -28.06 9.17
CA VAL A 91 -26.17 -27.68 8.92
C VAL A 91 -26.91 -27.26 10.20
N TYR A 92 -26.52 -27.78 11.38
CA TYR A 92 -27.21 -27.51 12.66
C TYR A 92 -26.85 -26.19 13.36
N ILE A 93 -26.33 -25.19 12.62
CA ILE A 93 -26.01 -23.86 13.18
C ILE A 93 -27.10 -22.82 12.85
N ASP A 94 -28.02 -23.11 11.93
CA ASP A 94 -28.92 -22.12 11.28
C ASP A 94 -30.43 -22.39 11.49
N ASP A 95 -30.82 -22.93 12.66
CA ASP A 95 -32.24 -23.16 13.00
C ASP A 95 -32.49 -23.03 14.52
N GLY A 96 -33.27 -22.02 14.97
CA GLY A 96 -33.31 -21.71 16.41
C GLY A 96 -34.29 -20.66 16.98
N ASN A 97 -35.29 -20.15 16.23
CA ASN A 97 -36.25 -19.09 16.64
C ASN A 97 -35.62 -17.68 16.88
N GLU A 98 -36.28 -16.53 16.69
CA GLU A 98 -37.73 -16.21 16.68
C GLU A 98 -38.22 -15.41 15.43
N SER A 99 -39.49 -15.01 15.45
CA SER A 99 -40.31 -14.57 14.31
C SER A 99 -40.24 -13.03 14.03
N PRO A 100 -40.92 -12.48 12.99
CA PRO A 100 -40.30 -11.48 12.13
C PRO A 100 -40.64 -10.00 12.42
N THR A 101 -39.66 -9.12 12.23
CA THR A 101 -39.87 -7.69 11.94
C THR A 101 -38.86 -7.15 10.92
N SER A 102 -39.27 -6.12 10.17
CA SER A 102 -38.56 -5.59 9.01
C SER A 102 -37.55 -4.49 9.34
N THR A 103 -36.34 -4.53 8.75
CA THR A 103 -35.75 -3.30 8.17
C THR A 103 -34.78 -3.55 7.02
N SER A 104 -34.62 -2.50 6.22
CA SER A 104 -33.91 -2.34 4.94
C SER A 104 -32.41 -2.67 4.84
N ASN A 105 -32.04 -3.07 3.60
CA ASN A 105 -30.90 -2.63 2.77
C ASN A 105 -29.55 -3.42 2.70
N SER A 106 -29.02 -3.34 1.47
CA SER A 106 -27.63 -3.41 0.99
C SER A 106 -26.94 -4.77 0.71
N ASP A 107 -26.81 -5.00 -0.61
CA ASP A 107 -25.56 -5.24 -1.34
C ASP A 107 -24.77 -6.54 -1.09
N THR A 108 -24.74 -7.39 -2.12
CA THR A 108 -23.94 -8.63 -2.18
C THR A 108 -22.87 -8.50 -3.27
N GLU A 109 -21.64 -8.15 -2.87
CA GLU A 109 -20.47 -8.12 -3.76
C GLU A 109 -20.11 -9.54 -4.24
N MET A 110 -19.96 -9.71 -5.56
CA MET A 110 -19.71 -11.01 -6.20
C MET A 110 -18.21 -11.19 -6.48
N PHE A 111 -17.51 -11.94 -5.63
CA PHE A 111 -16.07 -12.20 -5.79
C PHE A 111 -15.75 -12.86 -7.13
N TYR A 112 -15.00 -12.14 -7.97
CA TYR A 112 -14.58 -12.60 -9.29
C TYR A 112 -13.35 -13.52 -9.19
N SER A 113 -13.38 -14.65 -9.87
CA SER A 113 -12.22 -15.55 -9.96
C SER A 113 -11.43 -15.26 -11.24
N PRO A 114 -10.10 -15.11 -11.18
CA PRO A 114 -9.27 -15.00 -12.37
C PRO A 114 -9.40 -16.22 -13.30
N LYS A 115 -9.16 -16.00 -14.59
CA LYS A 115 -8.95 -17.03 -15.60
C LYS A 115 -7.55 -16.89 -16.17
N ASP A 116 -6.92 -18.03 -16.42
CA ASP A 116 -5.66 -18.12 -17.13
C ASP A 116 -5.90 -18.13 -18.65
N GLU A 117 -5.02 -17.50 -19.43
CA GLU A 117 -4.93 -17.67 -20.89
C GLU A 117 -3.46 -17.75 -21.33
N ASP A 118 -3.09 -18.84 -21.99
CA ASP A 118 -1.77 -19.04 -22.60
C ASP A 118 -1.63 -18.20 -23.89
N GLY A 119 -0.55 -17.42 -23.99
CA GLY A 119 -0.27 -16.54 -25.14
C GLY A 119 1.16 -16.71 -25.68
N ALA A 120 1.30 -17.36 -26.84
CA ALA A 120 2.58 -17.83 -27.38
C ALA A 120 3.62 -16.74 -27.74
N LEU A 121 4.90 -17.14 -27.62
CA LEU A 121 6.11 -16.41 -28.05
C LEU A 121 6.02 -15.79 -29.46
N ASN A 122 6.53 -14.56 -29.58
CA ASN A 122 7.16 -14.05 -30.80
C ASN A 122 8.41 -13.23 -30.45
N ILE A 123 9.45 -13.35 -31.28
CA ILE A 123 10.77 -12.73 -31.06
C ILE A 123 11.02 -11.69 -32.17
N VAL A 124 11.29 -10.44 -31.78
CA VAL A 124 11.98 -9.42 -32.60
C VAL A 124 12.86 -8.57 -31.68
N ASP A 125 14.06 -8.23 -32.13
CA ASP A 125 15.06 -7.47 -31.38
C ASP A 125 14.67 -5.98 -31.14
N GLY A 126 15.31 -5.35 -30.14
CA GLY A 126 15.14 -3.92 -29.86
C GLY A 126 15.91 -3.42 -28.64
N ASP A 127 17.22 -3.19 -28.78
CA ASP A 127 18.00 -2.40 -27.81
C ASP A 127 17.40 -0.99 -27.64
N ILE A 128 17.37 -0.46 -26.40
CA ILE A 128 17.68 0.95 -26.09
C ILE A 128 17.75 1.21 -24.57
N LEU A 129 18.69 2.07 -24.16
CA LEU A 129 18.83 2.73 -22.85
C LEU A 129 18.88 1.84 -21.58
N LYS A 130 20.10 1.36 -21.29
CA LYS A 130 20.64 1.55 -19.93
C LYS A 130 20.79 3.04 -19.66
N ASP A 131 20.36 3.54 -18.50
CA ASP A 131 21.26 4.31 -17.62
C ASP A 131 20.68 4.54 -16.21
N LYS A 132 21.58 4.67 -15.22
CA LYS A 132 21.39 5.31 -13.90
C LYS A 132 20.16 4.92 -13.04
N LEU A 133 20.41 4.08 -12.03
CA LEU A 133 20.42 4.57 -10.64
C LEU A 133 21.25 3.64 -9.74
N THR A 134 22.39 4.11 -9.24
CA THR A 134 23.21 3.40 -8.25
C THR A 134 23.74 4.37 -7.21
N SER A 135 23.71 3.95 -5.93
CA SER A 135 24.42 4.56 -4.80
C SER A 135 24.03 5.97 -4.38
N THR A 136 23.19 6.05 -3.33
CA THR A 136 23.33 7.08 -2.29
C THR A 136 23.27 6.38 -0.94
N THR A 137 24.43 6.10 -0.35
CA THR A 137 24.57 5.30 0.87
C THR A 137 25.76 5.77 1.69
N VAL A 138 25.50 6.11 2.96
CA VAL A 138 26.45 6.23 4.09
C VAL A 138 27.53 7.34 3.97
N VAL A 139 27.45 8.34 4.86
CA VAL A 139 28.37 8.58 6.01
C VAL A 139 27.97 9.90 6.69
N MET A 140 27.80 9.87 8.01
CA MET A 140 28.07 11.01 8.90
C MET A 140 29.22 10.59 9.81
N GLU A 141 30.37 11.28 9.80
CA GLU A 141 31.23 11.45 11.00
C GLU A 141 32.36 12.48 10.81
N THR A 142 32.27 13.55 11.61
CA THR A 142 33.28 14.16 12.52
C THR A 142 34.77 14.43 12.15
N VAL A 143 35.32 15.44 12.86
CA VAL A 143 36.75 15.75 13.19
C VAL A 143 37.59 16.64 12.23
N SER A 144 37.76 17.90 12.68
CA SER A 144 38.97 18.76 12.71
C SER A 144 40.03 18.70 11.59
N SER A 145 40.36 19.87 11.00
CA SER A 145 41.58 20.65 11.37
C SER A 145 41.73 22.02 10.67
N GLN A 146 42.51 22.91 11.29
CA GLN A 146 42.99 24.21 10.77
C GLN A 146 44.24 23.99 9.86
N PRO A 147 44.70 24.96 9.01
CA PRO A 147 45.23 26.25 9.49
C PRO A 147 44.99 27.52 8.62
N LEU A 148 45.44 28.63 9.19
CA LEU A 148 45.60 30.02 8.70
C LEU A 148 46.67 30.16 7.59
N PRO A 149 46.79 31.29 6.82
CA PRO A 149 46.96 32.69 7.31
C PRO A 149 46.19 33.76 6.48
N SER A 150 46.29 35.10 6.63
CA SER A 150 47.27 36.05 7.25
C SER A 150 46.61 37.39 7.68
N PHE A 151 47.13 38.05 8.74
CA PHE A 151 47.31 39.52 8.97
C PHE A 151 46.14 40.53 8.72
N SER A 152 46.03 41.72 9.33
CA SER A 152 46.56 42.35 10.57
C SER A 152 45.79 43.68 10.76
N GLN A 153 45.13 43.96 11.89
CA GLN A 153 45.61 44.72 13.06
C GLN A 153 45.91 46.23 12.85
N VAL A 154 45.40 47.07 13.76
CA VAL A 154 45.50 48.55 13.80
C VAL A 154 46.55 49.00 14.82
N PRO A 155 47.30 50.09 14.57
CA PRO A 155 47.46 51.12 15.60
C PRO A 155 47.53 52.59 15.10
N GLU A 156 47.60 53.51 16.08
CA GLU A 156 47.48 54.98 16.03
C GLU A 156 48.68 55.78 15.47
N SER A 157 48.42 57.09 15.25
CA SER A 157 49.21 58.26 15.71
C SER A 157 50.05 59.13 14.73
N VAL A 158 50.31 60.36 15.23
CA VAL A 158 51.26 61.46 14.84
C VAL A 158 51.13 62.29 13.53
N GLU A 159 50.78 63.57 13.75
CA GLU A 159 51.48 64.82 13.33
C GLU A 159 51.64 65.32 11.85
N PHE A 160 51.24 66.61 11.67
CA PHE A 160 51.96 67.70 10.95
C PHE A 160 52.15 67.57 9.40
N VAL A 161 52.08 68.60 8.52
CA VAL A 161 52.06 70.09 8.63
C VAL A 161 51.40 70.72 7.37
N LYS A 162 51.31 72.07 7.33
CA LYS A 162 51.52 72.98 6.16
C LYS A 162 50.38 73.23 5.15
N ASP A 163 50.17 74.46 4.64
CA ASP A 163 50.62 75.79 5.11
C ASP A 163 49.86 76.97 4.44
N LEU A 164 50.25 78.21 4.82
CA LEU A 164 49.95 79.52 4.23
C LEU A 164 48.58 80.16 4.59
N GLY A 165 48.51 81.43 5.03
CA GLY A 165 49.61 82.35 5.39
C GLY A 165 49.17 83.82 5.55
N MET A 166 50.10 84.66 6.05
CA MET A 166 50.01 86.13 6.26
C MET A 166 49.02 86.57 7.38
N GLU A 167 49.46 86.92 8.60
CA GLU A 167 50.17 88.15 9.06
C GLU A 167 49.20 89.32 9.39
N THR A 168 49.37 90.17 10.42
CA THR A 168 50.55 90.51 11.26
C THR A 168 50.24 90.62 12.78
N GLU A 169 51.22 90.25 13.63
CA GLU A 169 51.92 91.01 14.70
C GLU A 169 51.30 92.29 15.38
N HIS A 170 51.71 92.83 16.54
CA HIS A 170 52.69 92.49 17.62
C HIS A 170 52.27 93.20 18.96
N SER A 171 53.05 93.16 20.05
CA SER A 171 52.81 92.21 21.17
C SER A 171 53.27 92.75 22.56
N VAL A 172 52.59 92.31 23.65
CA VAL A 172 53.02 92.23 25.09
C VAL A 172 53.54 93.48 25.86
N LYS A 173 52.93 93.79 27.03
CA LYS A 173 53.63 93.94 28.36
C LYS A 173 52.68 94.18 29.58
N ASN A 174 53.05 93.57 30.70
CA ASN A 174 52.64 93.86 32.10
C ASN A 174 53.88 94.52 32.79
N PRO A 175 53.82 95.30 33.90
CA PRO A 175 53.49 94.79 35.25
C PRO A 175 52.95 95.83 36.29
N TYR A 176 52.98 95.44 37.59
CA TYR A 176 52.87 96.14 38.91
C TYR A 176 53.06 97.69 38.96
N ASP A 177 52.49 98.45 39.92
CA ASP A 177 52.78 98.37 41.38
C ASP A 177 51.78 99.17 42.30
N SER A 178 52.07 99.33 43.60
CA SER A 178 51.19 99.90 44.66
C SER A 178 51.76 101.12 45.42
N THR A 179 50.97 102.17 45.60
CA THR A 179 51.18 103.27 46.60
C THR A 179 49.84 104.00 46.80
N VAL A 180 49.26 104.32 47.97
CA VAL A 180 49.68 104.62 49.36
C VAL A 180 49.92 106.12 49.66
N GLN A 181 48.81 106.76 50.11
CA GLN A 181 48.69 107.80 51.16
C GLN A 181 49.20 109.25 51.00
N LEU A 182 48.32 110.17 51.47
CA LEU A 182 48.54 111.43 52.23
C LEU A 182 49.56 112.48 51.76
N THR A 183 49.16 113.77 51.73
CA THR A 183 49.46 114.73 52.84
C THR A 183 48.95 116.18 52.63
N ASN A 184 48.39 116.73 53.72
CA ASN A 184 48.60 118.06 54.33
C ASN A 184 48.64 119.38 53.54
N ASN A 185 47.65 120.23 53.86
CA ASN A 185 47.76 121.57 54.48
C ASN A 185 48.93 122.52 54.13
N ARG A 186 48.60 123.65 53.50
CA ARG A 186 48.86 125.04 53.98
C ARG A 186 47.95 126.00 53.22
N GLU A 187 47.15 126.89 53.83
CA GLU A 187 47.51 128.02 54.70
C GLU A 187 48.52 129.00 54.08
N ILE A 188 47.98 130.08 53.48
CA ILE A 188 48.57 131.42 53.55
C ILE A 188 47.44 132.41 53.86
N ASN A 189 47.20 132.64 55.14
CA ASN A 189 47.05 134.03 55.63
C ASN A 189 48.49 134.51 55.98
N PRO A 190 48.79 135.81 56.02
CA PRO A 190 48.69 136.44 57.34
C PRO A 190 48.36 137.96 57.36
N GLU A 191 47.68 138.38 58.43
CA GLU A 191 47.95 139.63 59.19
C GLU A 191 47.71 141.00 58.46
N SER A 192 47.58 142.15 59.14
CA SER A 192 47.87 142.47 60.56
C SER A 192 46.95 143.58 61.16
N TYR A 193 46.50 143.34 62.40
CA TYR A 193 46.40 144.26 63.54
C TYR A 193 45.45 145.50 63.58
N LYS A 194 45.54 146.19 64.73
CA LYS A 194 44.65 147.17 65.40
C LYS A 194 45.49 148.45 65.74
N PRO A 195 44.92 149.53 66.33
CA PRO A 195 45.63 150.78 66.68
C PRO A 195 46.52 150.58 67.96
N PRO A 196 47.22 151.58 68.59
CA PRO A 196 47.05 153.05 68.54
C PRO A 196 48.34 153.96 68.38
N PRO A 197 48.83 154.84 69.30
CA PRO A 197 48.82 156.31 69.06
C PRO A 197 50.09 157.15 69.44
N LEU A 198 49.93 158.50 69.35
CA LEU A 198 50.54 159.60 70.17
C LEU A 198 51.86 160.33 69.78
N LEU A 199 51.95 161.59 70.28
CA LEU A 199 53.02 162.64 70.23
C LEU A 199 53.28 163.27 68.82
N ARG A 200 53.57 164.58 68.62
CA ARG A 200 54.44 165.62 69.26
C ARG A 200 55.94 165.48 68.89
N ASP A 201 56.79 166.52 68.93
CA ASP A 201 56.73 167.82 69.64
C ASP A 201 57.58 168.95 68.98
N ILE A 202 57.68 170.12 69.64
CA ILE A 202 58.76 171.15 69.52
C ILE A 202 58.73 172.05 68.24
N GLU A 203 59.22 173.31 68.18
CA GLU A 203 59.94 174.19 69.14
C GLU A 203 59.16 175.50 69.48
N CYS A 204 59.83 176.65 69.70
CA CYS A 204 59.36 177.73 70.59
C CYS A 204 60.24 179.03 70.54
N ALA A 205 59.88 180.05 71.37
CA ALA A 205 60.67 181.22 71.86
C ALA A 205 61.01 182.38 70.88
N THR A 206 61.28 183.65 71.27
CA THR A 206 60.82 184.58 72.36
C THR A 206 60.96 186.05 71.80
N ASP A 207 61.29 187.22 72.42
CA ASP A 207 61.74 187.68 73.76
C ASP A 207 61.54 189.23 73.98
N HIS A 208 62.28 189.84 74.93
CA HIS A 208 62.13 191.18 75.55
C HIS A 208 63.44 192.04 75.52
N PRO A 209 63.63 193.15 76.29
CA PRO A 209 62.84 194.39 76.48
C PRO A 209 63.66 195.73 76.41
N SER A 210 63.00 196.89 76.57
CA SER A 210 63.53 198.18 77.15
C SER A 210 64.61 198.98 76.35
N THR A 211 64.76 200.31 76.43
CA THR A 211 63.91 201.45 76.92
C THR A 211 64.34 202.79 76.26
N HIS A 212 63.41 203.77 76.22
CA HIS A 212 63.61 205.23 76.07
C HIS A 212 63.75 205.88 74.66
N SER A 213 62.69 206.61 74.27
CA SER A 213 62.60 207.82 73.41
C SER A 213 62.94 207.82 71.90
N ASP A 214 61.85 207.87 71.12
CA ASP A 214 61.54 208.88 70.07
C ASP A 214 62.28 208.98 68.73
N GLU A 215 63.38 208.27 68.46
CA GLU A 215 64.03 208.36 67.12
C GLU A 215 63.75 207.19 66.16
N MET A 216 63.29 206.02 66.64
CA MET A 216 63.12 204.82 65.81
C MET A 216 61.84 204.75 64.95
N VAL A 217 60.81 205.56 65.24
CA VAL A 217 59.46 205.45 64.63
C VAL A 217 59.47 205.54 63.10
N LYS A 218 60.43 206.25 62.51
CA LYS A 218 60.52 206.49 61.06
C LYS A 218 60.97 205.28 60.23
N LYS A 219 61.49 204.20 60.84
CA LYS A 219 61.89 202.98 60.09
C LYS A 219 60.70 202.05 59.78
N LEU A 220 59.86 201.76 60.78
CA LEU A 220 58.77 200.79 60.73
C LEU A 220 57.73 201.04 59.61
N ILE A 221 57.56 202.30 59.19
CA ILE A 221 56.61 202.71 58.15
C ILE A 221 57.08 202.25 56.74
N THR A 222 58.39 202.11 56.53
CA THR A 222 58.92 201.67 55.22
C THR A 222 58.84 200.14 55.03
N GLU A 223 59.07 199.39 56.09
CA GLU A 223 59.13 197.93 56.10
C GLU A 223 57.73 197.29 55.98
N THR A 224 56.71 197.94 56.56
CA THR A 224 55.30 197.54 56.44
C THR A 224 54.71 197.71 55.04
N SER A 225 55.35 198.49 54.16
CA SER A 225 54.93 198.61 52.75
C SER A 225 55.32 197.39 51.91
N TRP A 226 56.45 196.74 52.21
CA TRP A 226 56.99 195.63 51.41
C TRP A 226 56.21 194.32 51.60
N LEU A 227 55.87 194.00 52.86
CA LEU A 227 55.09 192.79 53.19
C LEU A 227 53.69 192.79 52.54
N LYS A 228 53.11 193.97 52.29
CA LYS A 228 51.77 194.10 51.69
C LYS A 228 51.71 193.63 50.24
N GLU A 229 52.81 193.80 49.48
CA GLU A 229 52.87 193.38 48.08
C GLU A 229 53.06 191.86 47.93
N MET A 230 53.77 191.21 48.88
CA MET A 230 53.89 189.75 48.91
C MET A 230 52.55 189.03 49.13
N ILE A 231 51.65 189.59 49.94
CA ILE A 231 50.34 188.98 50.24
C ILE A 231 49.50 188.91 48.96
N SER A 232 49.44 189.99 48.19
CA SER A 232 48.59 190.07 46.98
C SER A 232 48.93 189.00 45.93
N LYS A 233 50.23 188.69 45.74
CA LYS A 233 50.65 187.58 44.85
C LYS A 233 50.22 186.19 45.35
N LYS A 234 50.10 185.97 46.66
CA LYS A 234 49.61 184.70 47.21
C LYS A 234 48.09 184.56 47.12
N GLU A 235 47.35 185.66 47.10
CA GLU A 235 45.91 185.65 46.83
C GLU A 235 45.62 185.24 45.38
N GLU A 236 46.39 185.72 44.39
CA GLU A 236 46.25 185.31 42.99
C GLU A 236 46.54 183.81 42.76
N GLU A 237 47.60 183.26 43.37
CA GLU A 237 47.91 181.82 43.30
C GLU A 237 46.76 180.95 43.87
N MET A 238 46.16 181.37 44.98
CA MET A 238 45.04 180.65 45.60
C MET A 238 43.81 180.60 44.69
N VAL A 239 43.43 181.71 44.06
CA VAL A 239 42.30 181.77 43.11
C VAL A 239 42.52 180.84 41.91
N SER A 240 43.77 180.75 41.41
CA SER A 240 44.13 179.81 40.35
C SER A 240 43.99 178.34 40.79
N LEU A 241 44.33 178.01 42.04
CA LEU A 241 44.24 176.65 42.55
C LEU A 241 42.78 176.19 42.74
N THR A 242 41.92 177.05 43.31
CA THR A 242 40.48 176.76 43.50
C THR A 242 39.80 176.41 42.19
N LYS A 243 40.11 177.14 41.11
CA LYS A 243 39.47 176.96 39.79
C LYS A 243 39.83 175.63 39.12
N LYS A 244 40.98 175.03 39.43
CA LYS A 244 41.33 173.66 38.99
C LYS A 244 40.52 172.58 39.70
N HIS A 245 40.21 172.77 40.98
CA HIS A 245 39.56 171.72 41.79
C HIS A 245 38.12 171.44 41.32
N GLN A 246 37.34 172.50 41.06
CA GLN A 246 35.95 172.37 40.58
C GLN A 246 35.85 171.61 39.24
N LEU A 247 36.79 171.83 38.32
CA LEU A 247 36.79 171.16 37.02
C LEU A 247 37.07 169.66 37.19
N HIS A 248 38.08 169.32 38.00
CA HIS A 248 38.47 167.93 38.25
C HIS A 248 37.39 167.13 39.02
N GLU A 249 36.56 167.80 39.82
CA GLU A 249 35.40 167.20 40.49
C GLU A 249 34.27 166.88 39.51
N SER A 250 34.01 167.75 38.52
CA SER A 250 33.00 167.49 37.48
C SER A 250 33.34 166.30 36.58
N GLU A 251 34.61 166.13 36.20
CA GLU A 251 35.05 164.98 35.39
C GLU A 251 34.84 163.65 36.12
N ARG A 252 35.11 163.59 37.43
CA ARG A 252 34.95 162.37 38.24
C ARG A 252 33.49 161.92 38.35
N LEU A 253 32.53 162.85 38.36
CA LEU A 253 31.10 162.49 38.36
C LEU A 253 30.71 161.82 37.03
N THR A 254 31.14 162.37 35.89
CA THR A 254 30.84 161.77 34.57
C THR A 254 31.43 160.37 34.37
N GLN A 255 32.60 160.09 34.97
CA GLN A 255 33.20 158.75 34.94
C GLN A 255 32.43 157.72 35.79
N ILE A 256 31.76 158.14 36.86
CA ILE A 256 30.95 157.26 37.70
C ILE A 256 29.67 156.88 36.95
N GLU A 257 28.99 157.87 36.35
CA GLU A 257 27.74 157.66 35.59
C GLU A 257 27.96 156.70 34.39
N ASP A 258 29.06 156.83 33.65
CA ASP A 258 29.39 155.91 32.56
C ASP A 258 29.62 154.46 33.07
N LEU A 259 30.37 154.27 34.16
CA LEU A 259 30.61 152.95 34.75
C LEU A 259 29.33 152.29 35.30
N GLU A 260 28.38 153.06 35.83
CA GLU A 260 27.08 152.55 36.26
C GLU A 260 26.25 152.01 35.08
N THR A 261 26.27 152.70 33.91
CA THR A 261 25.60 152.18 32.70
C THR A 261 26.28 150.93 32.14
N GLN A 262 27.61 150.83 32.20
CA GLN A 262 28.34 149.62 31.79
C GLN A 262 27.97 148.42 32.67
N LEU A 263 27.88 148.61 33.99
CA LEU A 263 27.45 147.56 34.93
C LEU A 263 26.01 147.08 34.70
N ALA A 264 25.10 147.99 34.32
CA ALA A 264 23.72 147.64 33.98
C ALA A 264 23.64 146.68 32.78
N ASN A 265 24.37 146.99 31.70
CA ASN A 265 24.40 146.16 30.49
C ASN A 265 24.97 144.76 30.75
N VAL A 266 26.12 144.66 31.44
CA VAL A 266 26.74 143.36 31.79
C VAL A 266 25.81 142.48 32.63
N LYS A 267 25.02 143.08 33.54
CA LYS A 267 24.03 142.37 34.34
C LYS A 267 22.89 141.79 33.49
N GLN A 268 22.42 142.54 32.49
CA GLN A 268 21.37 142.11 31.56
C GLN A 268 21.82 140.96 30.65
N ASP A 269 23.04 141.04 30.09
CA ASP A 269 23.63 139.96 29.28
C ASP A 269 23.78 138.65 30.07
N LEU A 270 24.16 138.75 31.35
CA LEU A 270 24.38 137.59 32.21
C LEU A 270 23.06 136.84 32.51
N GLU A 271 21.94 137.55 32.68
CA GLU A 271 20.62 136.90 32.73
C GLU A 271 20.20 136.28 31.39
N GLN A 272 20.38 136.99 30.27
CA GLN A 272 20.00 136.46 28.96
C GLN A 272 20.81 135.19 28.62
N ASN A 273 22.08 135.13 29.02
CA ASN A 273 22.94 133.96 28.82
C ASN A 273 22.54 132.78 29.73
N LYS A 274 22.15 133.03 30.99
CA LYS A 274 21.55 132.00 31.86
C LYS A 274 20.30 131.38 31.25
N PHE A 275 19.41 132.20 30.67
CA PHE A 275 18.20 131.71 29.99
C PHE A 275 18.52 130.84 28.76
N LYS A 276 19.46 131.29 27.91
CA LYS A 276 19.95 130.52 26.74
C LYS A 276 20.54 129.17 27.17
N SER A 277 21.38 129.13 28.21
CA SER A 277 21.96 127.89 28.75
C SER A 277 20.89 126.91 29.28
N SER A 278 19.88 127.42 29.99
CA SER A 278 18.72 126.63 30.45
C SER A 278 17.89 126.04 29.30
N SER A 279 17.77 126.78 28.18
CA SER A 279 17.10 126.28 26.97
C SER A 279 17.87 125.14 26.29
N VAL A 280 19.20 125.28 26.14
CA VAL A 280 20.06 124.28 25.47
C VAL A 280 20.17 122.99 26.27
N THR A 281 20.27 123.07 27.59
CA THR A 281 20.35 121.90 28.48
C THR A 281 19.07 121.06 28.47
N LYS A 282 17.88 121.68 28.42
CA LYS A 282 16.60 120.96 28.26
C LYS A 282 16.56 120.16 26.94
N LYS A 283 16.87 120.80 25.80
CA LYS A 283 16.89 120.14 24.48
C LYS A 283 17.83 118.93 24.44
N ARG A 284 19.05 119.07 24.98
CA ARG A 284 20.02 117.96 25.05
C ARG A 284 19.53 116.81 25.92
N ASN A 285 18.85 117.10 27.03
CA ASN A 285 18.27 116.04 27.87
C ASN A 285 17.15 115.27 27.15
N GLU A 286 16.29 115.96 26.40
CA GLU A 286 15.26 115.32 25.56
C GLU A 286 15.87 114.45 24.45
N GLU A 287 16.97 114.90 23.83
CA GLU A 287 17.73 114.11 22.83
C GLU A 287 18.39 112.88 23.48
N ILE A 288 19.01 113.02 24.66
CA ILE A 288 19.59 111.91 25.41
C ILE A 288 18.53 110.88 25.78
N SER A 289 17.34 111.28 26.25
CA SER A 289 16.24 110.34 26.54
C SER A 289 15.74 109.62 25.28
N LYS A 290 15.67 110.28 24.13
CA LYS A 290 15.31 109.64 22.84
C LYS A 290 16.35 108.61 22.41
N LEU A 291 17.64 108.94 22.52
CA LEU A 291 18.74 108.02 22.19
C LEU A 291 18.81 106.83 23.18
N GLN A 292 18.56 107.05 24.47
CA GLN A 292 18.49 105.99 25.47
C GLN A 292 17.32 105.02 25.20
N ALA A 293 16.16 105.54 24.76
CA ALA A 293 15.02 104.72 24.33
C ALA A 293 15.38 103.86 23.10
N GLN A 294 16.00 104.44 22.07
CA GLN A 294 16.47 103.70 20.89
C GLN A 294 17.51 102.63 21.24
N ILE A 295 18.44 102.91 22.17
CA ILE A 295 19.43 101.93 22.64
C ILE A 295 18.77 100.78 23.40
N LEU A 296 17.70 101.03 24.18
CA LEU A 296 16.91 99.98 24.83
C LEU A 296 16.13 99.13 23.81
N GLU A 297 15.55 99.78 22.80
CA GLU A 297 14.82 99.11 21.71
C GLU A 297 15.75 98.20 20.90
N LEU A 298 16.90 98.71 20.43
CA LEU A 298 17.94 97.94 19.74
C LEU A 298 18.50 96.80 20.61
N LYS A 299 18.66 97.00 21.93
CA LYS A 299 19.03 95.91 22.86
C LYS A 299 17.93 94.85 23.01
N SER A 300 16.67 95.21 22.83
CA SER A 300 15.56 94.25 22.75
C SER A 300 15.57 93.51 21.40
N GLU A 301 15.87 94.21 20.31
CA GLU A 301 15.96 93.69 18.94
C GLU A 301 17.08 92.63 18.82
N ASN A 302 18.26 92.92 19.38
CA ASN A 302 19.39 91.99 19.34
C ASN A 302 19.06 90.67 20.06
N LYS A 303 18.31 90.72 21.17
CA LYS A 303 17.78 89.53 21.86
C LYS A 303 16.76 88.74 21.04
N LYS A 304 16.03 89.39 20.10
CA LYS A 304 15.21 88.68 19.10
C LYS A 304 16.13 87.96 18.10
N GLY A 305 17.23 88.59 17.69
CA GLY A 305 18.28 87.99 16.85
C GLY A 305 18.90 86.72 17.45
N ASP A 306 19.23 86.73 18.74
CA ASP A 306 19.71 85.55 19.48
C ASP A 306 18.67 84.42 19.47
N GLN A 307 17.39 84.75 19.72
CA GLN A 307 16.29 83.79 19.68
C GLN A 307 16.09 83.21 18.27
N ILE A 308 16.14 84.04 17.22
CA ILE A 308 16.07 83.61 15.82
C ILE A 308 17.23 82.67 15.48
N SER A 309 18.45 82.94 15.96
CA SER A 309 19.59 82.02 15.81
C SER A 309 19.34 80.68 16.50
N SER A 310 18.80 80.68 17.72
CA SER A 310 18.46 79.46 18.46
C SER A 310 17.33 78.64 17.83
N LEU A 311 16.40 79.29 17.13
CA LEU A 311 15.35 78.64 16.34
C LEU A 311 15.92 78.13 15.01
N GLY A 312 16.87 78.84 14.41
CA GLY A 312 17.59 78.45 13.20
C GLY A 312 18.42 77.18 13.38
N THR A 313 19.13 77.04 14.50
CA THR A 313 19.87 75.79 14.82
C THR A 313 18.93 74.63 15.07
N LYS A 314 17.88 74.81 15.88
CA LYS A 314 16.83 73.79 16.10
C LYS A 314 16.15 73.37 14.80
N LYS A 315 15.84 74.31 13.90
CA LYS A 315 15.27 74.01 12.57
C LYS A 315 16.23 73.14 11.75
N LYS A 316 17.52 73.50 11.67
CA LYS A 316 18.53 72.70 10.96
C LYS A 316 18.67 71.30 11.56
N GLN A 317 18.68 71.15 12.88
CA GLN A 317 18.77 69.86 13.55
C GLN A 317 17.54 68.97 13.26
N ASN A 318 16.33 69.54 13.34
CA ASN A 318 15.10 68.84 12.96
C ASN A 318 15.10 68.46 11.47
N GLU A 319 15.59 69.32 10.58
CA GLU A 319 15.69 69.01 9.15
C GLU A 319 16.65 67.85 8.89
N LEU A 320 17.81 67.82 9.55
CA LEU A 320 18.75 66.69 9.47
C LEU A 320 18.13 65.40 10.01
N GLN A 321 17.41 65.44 11.14
CA GLN A 321 16.72 64.29 11.71
C GLN A 321 15.58 63.77 10.81
N MET A 322 14.84 64.67 10.14
CA MET A 322 13.83 64.28 9.16
C MET A 322 14.48 63.69 7.90
N ARG A 323 15.59 64.27 7.42
CA ARG A 323 16.35 63.73 6.27
C ARG A 323 16.92 62.34 6.56
N SER A 324 17.46 62.08 7.75
CA SER A 324 17.92 60.73 8.12
C SER A 324 16.74 59.76 8.18
N LYS A 325 15.64 60.13 8.86
CA LYS A 325 14.46 59.28 8.97
C LYS A 325 13.78 58.99 7.63
N ILE A 326 13.80 59.95 6.69
CA ILE A 326 13.36 59.73 5.29
C ILE A 326 14.29 58.74 4.59
N LYS A 327 15.61 58.86 4.75
CA LYS A 327 16.59 57.91 4.18
C LYS A 327 16.36 56.49 4.72
N ASP A 328 16.19 56.34 6.04
CA ASP A 328 15.98 55.06 6.72
C ASP A 328 14.64 54.39 6.32
N LEU A 329 13.62 55.19 5.99
CA LEU A 329 12.36 54.71 5.43
C LEU A 329 12.48 54.36 3.95
N THR A 330 13.30 55.11 3.19
CA THR A 330 13.56 54.86 1.76
C THR A 330 14.32 53.55 1.56
N THR A 331 15.35 53.26 2.38
CA THR A 331 16.04 51.96 2.31
C THR A 331 15.06 50.83 2.62
N LYS A 332 14.29 50.92 3.70
CA LYS A 332 13.28 49.90 4.07
C LYS A 332 12.22 49.69 2.99
N ALA A 333 11.78 50.74 2.29
CA ALA A 333 10.86 50.62 1.17
C ALA A 333 11.48 49.83 0.01
N ASN A 334 12.74 50.12 -0.33
CA ASN A 334 13.49 49.40 -1.36
C ASN A 334 13.76 47.94 -0.95
N ASP A 335 14.11 47.68 0.32
CA ASP A 335 14.35 46.34 0.87
C ASP A 335 13.08 45.48 0.75
N LEU A 336 11.93 46.04 1.14
CA LEU A 336 10.63 45.37 1.02
C LEU A 336 10.20 45.17 -0.44
N GLN A 337 10.50 46.10 -1.35
CA GLN A 337 10.27 45.91 -2.78
C GLN A 337 11.12 44.75 -3.33
N ASN A 338 12.41 44.70 -2.99
CA ASN A 338 13.30 43.61 -3.37
C ASN A 338 12.86 42.24 -2.81
N GLU A 339 12.18 42.18 -1.65
CA GLU A 339 11.57 40.95 -1.15
C GLU A 339 10.27 40.59 -1.88
N LEU A 340 9.44 41.59 -2.20
CA LEU A 340 8.19 41.42 -2.95
C LEU A 340 8.48 40.87 -4.36
N ASP A 341 9.47 41.43 -5.06
CA ASP A 341 9.85 41.02 -6.42
C ASP A 341 10.33 39.56 -6.42
N LYS A 342 11.23 39.19 -5.51
CA LYS A 342 11.68 37.79 -5.31
C LYS A 342 10.53 36.83 -4.98
N LYS A 343 9.47 37.30 -4.32
CA LYS A 343 8.27 36.51 -4.04
C LYS A 343 7.36 36.40 -5.26
N GLY A 344 7.29 37.44 -6.10
CA GLY A 344 6.68 37.38 -7.43
C GLY A 344 7.36 36.33 -8.32
N ASP A 345 8.69 36.35 -8.40
CA ASP A 345 9.48 35.36 -9.15
C ASP A 345 9.19 33.93 -8.66
N GLN A 346 9.25 33.70 -7.34
CA GLN A 346 8.97 32.38 -6.74
C GLN A 346 7.54 31.90 -7.01
N LEU A 347 6.53 32.80 -6.95
CA LEU A 347 5.16 32.47 -7.30
C LEU A 347 5.00 32.13 -8.79
N SER A 348 5.66 32.87 -9.68
CA SER A 348 5.62 32.60 -11.13
C SER A 348 6.23 31.24 -11.48
N PHE A 349 7.35 30.87 -10.83
CA PHE A 349 7.99 29.57 -11.02
C PHE A 349 7.06 28.42 -10.58
N LEU A 350 6.52 28.50 -9.36
CA LEU A 350 5.62 27.48 -8.80
C LEU A 350 4.30 27.37 -9.57
N GLN A 351 3.78 28.48 -10.10
CA GLN A 351 2.60 28.47 -10.97
C GLN A 351 2.88 27.74 -12.29
N ASN A 352 4.01 28.03 -12.96
CA ASN A 352 4.41 27.35 -14.19
C ASN A 352 4.65 25.85 -13.96
N GLU A 353 5.32 25.47 -12.86
CA GLU A 353 5.53 24.07 -12.48
C GLU A 353 4.19 23.36 -12.20
N LYS A 354 3.24 24.02 -11.52
CA LYS A 354 1.89 23.50 -11.31
C LYS A 354 1.14 23.28 -12.62
N GLU A 355 1.16 24.25 -13.53
CA GLU A 355 0.48 24.15 -14.83
C GLU A 355 1.08 23.04 -15.70
N GLN A 356 2.40 22.90 -15.73
CA GLN A 356 3.08 21.80 -16.43
C GLN A 356 2.71 20.43 -15.85
N ASN A 357 2.65 20.31 -14.52
CA ASN A 357 2.21 19.08 -13.84
C ASN A 357 0.73 18.78 -14.10
N GLU A 358 -0.15 19.78 -14.09
CA GLU A 358 -1.56 19.61 -14.49
C GLU A 358 -1.69 19.12 -15.93
N LEU A 359 -0.93 19.69 -16.89
CA LEU A 359 -0.93 19.25 -18.28
C LEU A 359 -0.44 17.80 -18.42
N GLN A 360 0.63 17.42 -17.72
CA GLN A 360 1.15 16.05 -17.74
C GLN A 360 0.13 15.05 -17.16
N MET A 361 -0.56 15.41 -16.07
CA MET A 361 -1.60 14.56 -15.47
C MET A 361 -2.84 14.47 -16.35
N ARG A 362 -3.26 15.57 -17.00
CA ARG A 362 -4.35 15.56 -18.00
C ARG A 362 -4.03 14.67 -19.19
N SER A 363 -2.77 14.61 -19.66
CA SER A 363 -2.35 13.65 -20.69
C SER A 363 -2.50 12.21 -20.20
N LYS A 364 -1.89 11.86 -19.05
CA LYS A 364 -1.97 10.50 -18.48
C LYS A 364 -3.41 10.04 -18.28
N ILE A 365 -4.30 10.93 -17.83
CA ILE A 365 -5.75 10.65 -17.69
C ILE A 365 -6.39 10.36 -19.05
N LYS A 366 -6.08 11.16 -20.08
CA LYS A 366 -6.58 10.94 -21.45
C LYS A 366 -6.10 9.58 -22.01
N ASP A 367 -4.83 9.25 -21.82
CA ASP A 367 -4.22 8.00 -22.29
C ASP A 367 -4.82 6.77 -21.59
N LEU A 368 -5.17 6.88 -20.31
CA LEU A 368 -5.92 5.88 -19.56
C LEU A 368 -7.37 5.76 -20.04
N ILE A 369 -8.06 6.87 -20.30
CA ILE A 369 -9.43 6.86 -20.85
C ILE A 369 -9.48 6.14 -22.20
N THR A 370 -8.51 6.37 -23.10
CA THR A 370 -8.44 5.61 -24.37
C THR A 370 -8.28 4.11 -24.13
N LYS A 371 -7.40 3.69 -23.21
CA LYS A 371 -7.23 2.26 -22.89
C LYS A 371 -8.47 1.62 -22.26
N VAL A 372 -9.19 2.35 -21.40
CA VAL A 372 -10.45 1.87 -20.82
C VAL A 372 -11.52 1.69 -21.90
N ASN A 373 -11.62 2.63 -22.85
CA ASN A 373 -12.55 2.51 -23.98
C ASN A 373 -12.18 1.33 -24.89
N ASP A 374 -10.89 1.13 -25.19
CA ASP A 374 -10.41 0.02 -26.02
C ASP A 374 -10.68 -1.35 -25.37
N LEU A 375 -10.48 -1.46 -24.04
CA LEU A 375 -10.81 -2.66 -23.27
C LEU A 375 -12.32 -2.90 -23.19
N GLN A 376 -13.13 -1.84 -23.02
CA GLN A 376 -14.59 -1.95 -23.03
C GLN A 376 -15.10 -2.49 -24.38
N ASN A 377 -14.60 -1.95 -25.49
CA ASN A 377 -14.94 -2.42 -26.84
C ASN A 377 -14.57 -3.91 -27.05
N GLN A 378 -13.43 -4.36 -26.52
CA GLN A 378 -13.04 -5.78 -26.56
C GLN A 378 -13.97 -6.65 -25.71
N LEU A 379 -14.32 -6.20 -24.51
CA LEU A 379 -15.22 -6.91 -23.59
C LEU A 379 -16.63 -7.06 -24.19
N ASP A 380 -17.18 -6.01 -24.79
CA ASP A 380 -18.47 -6.05 -25.49
C ASP A 380 -18.44 -6.98 -26.71
N SER A 381 -17.33 -7.02 -27.46
CA SER A 381 -17.14 -7.95 -28.58
C SER A 381 -17.09 -9.41 -28.10
N LEU A 382 -16.31 -9.70 -27.06
CA LEU A 382 -16.22 -11.05 -26.47
C LEU A 382 -17.54 -11.49 -25.82
N HIS A 383 -18.29 -10.55 -25.21
CA HIS A 383 -19.61 -10.84 -24.66
C HIS A 383 -20.61 -11.24 -25.76
N LYS A 384 -20.55 -10.57 -26.91
CA LYS A 384 -21.36 -10.93 -28.08
C LYS A 384 -20.97 -12.31 -28.64
N GLU A 385 -19.68 -12.57 -28.86
CA GLU A 385 -19.23 -13.88 -29.35
C GLU A 385 -19.59 -15.02 -28.39
N LYS A 386 -19.40 -14.82 -27.08
CA LYS A 386 -19.85 -15.75 -26.03
C LYS A 386 -21.34 -16.06 -26.18
N LYS A 387 -22.19 -15.05 -26.35
CA LYS A 387 -23.63 -15.25 -26.54
C LYS A 387 -23.94 -16.03 -27.81
N ASP A 388 -23.34 -15.66 -28.94
CA ASP A 388 -23.53 -16.34 -30.24
C ASP A 388 -23.07 -17.83 -30.17
N LEU A 389 -22.15 -18.18 -29.26
CA LEU A 389 -21.74 -19.56 -28.94
C LEU A 389 -22.71 -20.26 -27.97
N GLU A 390 -23.22 -19.57 -26.94
CA GLU A 390 -24.22 -20.10 -26.00
C GLU A 390 -25.54 -20.44 -26.72
N ASP A 391 -26.04 -19.56 -27.59
CA ASP A 391 -27.24 -19.80 -28.42
C ASP A 391 -27.01 -20.98 -29.40
N GLN A 392 -25.82 -21.11 -29.97
CA GLN A 392 -25.44 -22.28 -30.78
C GLN A 392 -25.43 -23.59 -29.98
N LEU A 393 -24.87 -23.60 -28.77
CA LEU A 393 -24.84 -24.76 -27.90
C LEU A 393 -26.25 -25.18 -27.47
N CYS A 394 -27.10 -24.21 -27.12
CA CYS A 394 -28.51 -24.44 -26.80
C CYS A 394 -29.23 -25.14 -27.97
N SER A 395 -29.14 -24.57 -29.18
CA SER A 395 -29.80 -25.15 -30.37
C SER A 395 -29.26 -26.54 -30.77
N LYS A 396 -28.01 -26.88 -30.40
CA LYS A 396 -27.44 -28.23 -30.59
C LYS A 396 -27.96 -29.20 -29.53
N ALA A 397 -28.00 -28.78 -28.26
CA ALA A 397 -28.52 -29.58 -27.16
C ALA A 397 -30.00 -29.95 -27.36
N GLU A 398 -30.82 -29.04 -27.87
CA GLU A 398 -32.22 -29.33 -28.24
C GLU A 398 -32.35 -30.36 -29.36
N LYS A 399 -31.50 -30.26 -30.40
CA LYS A 399 -31.48 -31.22 -31.52
C LYS A 399 -31.07 -32.63 -31.07
N GLU A 400 -30.05 -32.76 -30.23
CA GLU A 400 -29.69 -34.07 -29.68
C GLU A 400 -30.76 -34.61 -28.71
N LYS A 401 -31.37 -33.74 -27.89
CA LYS A 401 -32.51 -34.12 -27.02
C LYS A 401 -33.70 -34.62 -27.83
N ALA A 402 -33.96 -34.05 -29.01
CA ALA A 402 -34.98 -34.55 -29.94
C ALA A 402 -34.64 -35.96 -30.47
N LYS A 403 -33.44 -36.17 -31.01
CA LYS A 403 -32.97 -37.48 -31.50
C LYS A 403 -33.00 -38.56 -30.42
N VAL A 404 -32.56 -38.26 -29.20
CA VAL A 404 -32.58 -39.21 -28.07
C VAL A 404 -34.00 -39.62 -27.72
N ASN A 405 -34.97 -38.69 -27.78
CA ASN A 405 -36.38 -39.01 -27.58
C ASN A 405 -36.98 -39.83 -28.74
N GLU A 406 -36.46 -39.68 -29.96
CA GLU A 406 -36.87 -40.45 -31.14
C GLU A 406 -36.35 -41.90 -31.08
N LEU A 407 -35.04 -42.08 -30.89
CA LEU A 407 -34.41 -43.39 -30.64
C LEU A 407 -35.05 -44.14 -29.45
N ARG A 408 -35.49 -43.41 -28.42
CA ARG A 408 -36.20 -43.98 -27.27
C ARG A 408 -37.61 -44.47 -27.60
N LYS A 409 -38.30 -43.87 -28.58
CA LYS A 409 -39.56 -44.39 -29.12
C LYS A 409 -39.31 -45.66 -29.94
N GLU A 410 -38.29 -45.65 -30.81
CA GLU A 410 -37.91 -46.82 -31.61
C GLU A 410 -37.57 -48.03 -30.73
N GLN A 411 -36.72 -47.85 -29.70
CA GLN A 411 -36.47 -48.91 -28.70
C GLN A 411 -37.74 -49.39 -28.00
N SER A 412 -38.73 -48.51 -27.80
CA SER A 412 -40.03 -48.89 -27.19
C SER A 412 -40.98 -49.61 -28.16
N LEU A 413 -40.73 -49.56 -29.47
CA LEU A 413 -41.45 -50.33 -30.48
C LEU A 413 -40.79 -51.70 -30.64
N VAL A 414 -39.47 -51.76 -30.85
CA VAL A 414 -38.70 -53.01 -30.98
C VAL A 414 -38.94 -53.93 -29.76
N LYS A 415 -38.88 -53.40 -28.54
CA LYS A 415 -39.15 -54.19 -27.32
C LYS A 415 -40.57 -54.76 -27.23
N LYS A 416 -41.56 -54.14 -27.87
CA LYS A 416 -42.92 -54.69 -27.96
C LYS A 416 -42.98 -55.84 -28.95
N GLU A 417 -42.39 -55.66 -30.14
CA GLU A 417 -42.31 -56.73 -31.14
C GLU A 417 -41.51 -57.94 -30.64
N GLU A 418 -40.45 -57.73 -29.86
CA GLU A 418 -39.69 -58.80 -29.21
C GLU A 418 -40.55 -59.54 -28.17
N LEU A 419 -41.31 -58.82 -27.34
CA LEU A 419 -42.25 -59.42 -26.39
C LEU A 419 -43.35 -60.23 -27.08
N GLU A 420 -43.96 -59.69 -28.15
CA GLU A 420 -44.99 -60.37 -28.95
C GLU A 420 -44.46 -61.73 -29.46
N LYS A 421 -43.27 -61.73 -30.09
CA LYS A 421 -42.60 -62.94 -30.59
C LYS A 421 -42.25 -63.93 -29.48
N ILE A 422 -41.90 -63.45 -28.28
CA ILE A 422 -41.66 -64.32 -27.11
C ILE A 422 -42.96 -65.01 -26.66
N TYR A 423 -44.10 -64.30 -26.66
CA TYR A 423 -45.40 -64.92 -26.33
C TYR A 423 -45.82 -65.95 -27.39
N GLU A 424 -45.67 -65.67 -28.68
CA GLU A 424 -45.95 -66.63 -29.78
C GLU A 424 -45.09 -67.90 -29.66
N LEU A 425 -43.79 -67.75 -29.40
CA LEU A 425 -42.86 -68.86 -29.20
C LEU A 425 -43.20 -69.66 -27.94
N HIS A 426 -43.56 -69.00 -26.83
CA HIS A 426 -43.94 -69.68 -25.60
C HIS A 426 -45.23 -70.51 -25.76
N ALA A 427 -46.24 -69.97 -26.43
CA ALA A 427 -47.47 -70.72 -26.75
C ALA A 427 -47.18 -71.93 -27.65
N SER A 428 -46.28 -71.76 -28.64
CA SER A 428 -45.83 -72.83 -29.54
C SER A 428 -45.03 -73.92 -28.82
N LEU A 429 -44.23 -73.56 -27.81
CA LEU A 429 -43.50 -74.50 -26.95
C LEU A 429 -44.45 -75.26 -26.03
N SER A 430 -45.37 -74.58 -25.34
CA SER A 430 -46.36 -75.20 -24.44
C SER A 430 -47.15 -76.30 -25.16
N LYS A 431 -47.62 -76.02 -26.37
CA LYS A 431 -48.33 -77.04 -27.18
C LYS A 431 -47.43 -78.26 -27.48
N ARG A 432 -46.13 -78.04 -27.74
CA ARG A 432 -45.18 -79.14 -27.97
C ARG A 432 -44.88 -79.93 -26.71
N GLU A 433 -44.94 -79.32 -25.53
CA GLU A 433 -44.83 -80.01 -24.25
C GLU A 433 -46.07 -80.88 -23.99
N ASP A 434 -47.27 -80.39 -24.34
CA ASP A 434 -48.51 -81.19 -24.32
C ASP A 434 -48.46 -82.36 -25.32
N ASP A 435 -48.03 -82.12 -26.57
CA ASP A 435 -47.87 -83.15 -27.60
C ASP A 435 -46.86 -84.23 -27.14
N LEU A 436 -45.73 -83.83 -26.55
CA LEU A 436 -44.72 -84.75 -25.97
C LEU A 436 -45.25 -85.53 -24.78
N SER A 437 -46.06 -84.90 -23.92
CA SER A 437 -46.72 -85.55 -22.78
C SER A 437 -47.70 -86.62 -23.25
N SER A 438 -48.50 -86.33 -24.28
CA SER A 438 -49.41 -87.31 -24.91
C SER A 438 -48.63 -88.51 -25.47
N LEU A 439 -47.58 -88.26 -26.26
CA LEU A 439 -46.78 -89.30 -26.91
C LEU A 439 -45.95 -90.12 -25.91
N HIS A 440 -45.52 -89.53 -24.80
CA HIS A 440 -44.88 -90.27 -23.69
C HIS A 440 -45.87 -91.23 -23.00
N ASN A 441 -47.12 -90.83 -22.82
CA ASN A 441 -48.15 -91.72 -22.26
C ASN A 441 -48.49 -92.87 -23.23
N GLU A 442 -48.55 -92.60 -24.54
CA GLU A 442 -48.74 -93.64 -25.56
C GLU A 442 -47.57 -94.65 -25.59
N TYR A 443 -46.33 -94.17 -25.60
CA TYR A 443 -45.13 -95.03 -25.48
C TYR A 443 -45.20 -95.94 -24.25
N LYS A 444 -45.63 -95.40 -23.10
CA LYS A 444 -45.73 -96.12 -21.83
C LYS A 444 -46.82 -97.20 -21.83
N VAL A 445 -47.89 -97.03 -22.61
CA VAL A 445 -48.89 -98.09 -22.85
C VAL A 445 -48.30 -99.18 -23.74
N LEU A 446 -47.63 -98.82 -24.84
CA LEU A 446 -47.00 -99.80 -25.74
C LEU A 446 -45.90 -100.62 -25.03
N GLU A 447 -45.14 -100.00 -24.12
CA GLU A 447 -44.14 -100.68 -23.28
C GLU A 447 -44.78 -101.72 -22.32
N SER A 448 -45.98 -101.46 -21.79
CA SER A 448 -46.70 -102.43 -20.97
C SER A 448 -47.31 -103.57 -21.82
N GLU A 449 -47.88 -103.27 -22.99
CA GLU A 449 -48.38 -104.29 -23.92
C GLU A 449 -47.27 -105.20 -24.45
N GLN A 450 -46.08 -104.65 -24.73
CA GLN A 450 -44.89 -105.43 -25.11
C GLN A 450 -44.48 -106.39 -23.99
N LYS A 451 -44.47 -105.91 -22.74
CA LYS A 451 -44.12 -106.71 -21.56
C LYS A 451 -45.12 -107.85 -21.30
N ASP A 452 -46.41 -107.58 -21.41
CA ASP A 452 -47.47 -108.59 -21.30
C ASP A 452 -47.38 -109.63 -22.43
N SER A 453 -47.02 -109.20 -23.64
CA SER A 453 -46.80 -110.08 -24.78
C SER A 453 -45.57 -110.98 -24.58
N LEU A 454 -44.50 -110.46 -24.01
CA LEU A 454 -43.31 -111.23 -23.64
C LEU A 454 -43.61 -112.26 -22.54
N GLN A 455 -44.47 -111.93 -21.56
CA GLN A 455 -44.93 -112.92 -20.57
C GLN A 455 -45.72 -114.05 -21.24
N LYS A 456 -46.69 -113.73 -22.10
CA LYS A 456 -47.50 -114.72 -22.84
C LYS A 456 -46.62 -115.65 -23.68
N LEU A 457 -45.57 -115.11 -24.32
CA LEU A 457 -44.58 -115.90 -25.06
C LEU A 457 -43.81 -116.87 -24.15
N ASN A 458 -43.32 -116.40 -22.99
CA ASN A 458 -42.61 -117.22 -22.00
C ASN A 458 -43.50 -118.35 -21.42
N GLU A 459 -44.80 -118.09 -21.20
CA GLU A 459 -45.76 -119.13 -20.83
C GLU A 459 -46.00 -120.17 -21.94
N MET A 460 -46.08 -119.73 -23.20
CA MET A 460 -46.19 -120.64 -24.35
C MET A 460 -44.93 -121.49 -24.54
N GLU A 461 -43.74 -120.90 -24.34
CA GLU A 461 -42.47 -121.61 -24.37
C GLU A 461 -42.40 -122.71 -23.30
N LYS A 462 -42.90 -122.45 -22.08
CA LYS A 462 -43.04 -123.48 -21.03
C LYS A 462 -44.00 -124.60 -21.43
N ARG A 463 -45.18 -124.27 -22.00
CA ARG A 463 -46.13 -125.28 -22.51
C ARG A 463 -45.51 -126.13 -23.63
N ASN A 464 -44.69 -125.53 -24.50
CA ASN A 464 -43.96 -126.28 -25.53
C ASN A 464 -42.93 -127.24 -24.91
N HIS A 465 -42.18 -126.83 -23.88
CA HIS A 465 -41.27 -127.74 -23.17
C HIS A 465 -42.01 -128.91 -22.49
N GLU A 466 -43.19 -128.67 -21.89
CA GLU A 466 -44.02 -129.76 -21.36
C GLU A 466 -44.50 -130.74 -22.44
N LEU A 467 -44.85 -130.25 -23.63
CA LEU A 467 -45.27 -131.08 -24.75
C LEU A 467 -44.10 -131.89 -25.31
N ILE A 468 -42.91 -131.29 -25.44
CA ILE A 468 -41.67 -131.98 -25.84
C ILE A 468 -41.35 -133.12 -24.87
N ASN A 469 -41.42 -132.88 -23.56
CA ASN A 469 -41.21 -133.92 -22.54
C ASN A 469 -42.22 -135.07 -22.68
N LYS A 470 -43.51 -134.77 -22.93
CA LYS A 470 -44.56 -135.78 -23.15
C LYS A 470 -44.31 -136.62 -24.42
N VAL A 471 -43.77 -136.03 -25.49
CA VAL A 471 -43.37 -136.76 -26.71
C VAL A 471 -42.19 -137.68 -26.41
N VAL A 472 -41.15 -137.20 -25.72
CA VAL A 472 -39.97 -138.00 -25.34
C VAL A 472 -40.35 -139.19 -24.43
N ASP A 473 -41.37 -139.06 -23.58
CA ASP A 473 -41.88 -140.18 -22.77
C ASP A 473 -42.75 -141.16 -23.58
N GLN A 474 -43.45 -140.71 -24.62
CA GLN A 474 -44.13 -141.58 -25.59
C GLN A 474 -43.12 -142.38 -26.44
N GLU A 475 -42.01 -141.76 -26.87
CA GLU A 475 -40.94 -142.43 -27.61
C GLU A 475 -40.30 -143.57 -26.79
N LYS A 476 -40.02 -143.35 -25.49
CA LYS A 476 -39.54 -144.40 -24.58
C LYS A 476 -40.50 -145.59 -24.47
N MET A 477 -41.80 -145.33 -24.41
CA MET A 477 -42.83 -146.38 -24.36
C MET A 477 -42.85 -147.20 -25.66
N LEU A 478 -42.69 -146.56 -26.82
CA LEU A 478 -42.62 -147.26 -28.11
C LEU A 478 -41.39 -148.17 -28.22
N VAL A 479 -40.21 -147.70 -27.80
CA VAL A 479 -38.99 -148.51 -27.73
C VAL A 479 -39.18 -149.73 -26.81
N GLY A 480 -39.88 -149.56 -25.68
CA GLY A 480 -40.24 -150.67 -24.79
C GLY A 480 -41.19 -151.71 -25.40
N MET A 481 -42.02 -151.32 -26.39
CA MET A 481 -42.85 -152.25 -27.16
C MET A 481 -42.04 -152.95 -28.27
N GLU A 482 -41.13 -152.23 -28.92
CA GLU A 482 -40.16 -152.79 -29.87
C GLU A 482 -39.31 -153.90 -29.22
N ASP A 483 -38.86 -153.66 -27.99
CA ASP A 483 -38.08 -154.60 -27.19
C ASP A 483 -38.91 -155.80 -26.64
N MET A 484 -40.24 -155.81 -26.83
CA MET A 484 -41.08 -157.00 -26.68
C MET A 484 -41.30 -157.75 -28.01
N ILE A 485 -41.33 -157.03 -29.15
CA ILE A 485 -41.44 -157.62 -30.49
C ILE A 485 -40.19 -158.43 -30.84
N THR A 486 -39.00 -157.99 -30.40
CA THR A 486 -37.74 -158.74 -30.56
C THR A 486 -37.75 -160.06 -29.79
N LYS A 487 -38.27 -160.07 -28.55
CA LYS A 487 -38.29 -161.25 -27.66
C LYS A 487 -39.34 -162.31 -28.04
N LEU A 488 -40.26 -162.01 -28.96
CA LEU A 488 -41.28 -162.95 -29.46
C LEU A 488 -40.90 -163.65 -30.77
N LYS A 489 -39.68 -163.48 -31.28
CA LYS A 489 -39.23 -164.03 -32.59
C LYS A 489 -38.34 -165.27 -32.53
N ASP A 490 -37.96 -165.76 -31.34
CA ASP A 490 -37.14 -166.97 -31.19
C ASP A 490 -38.00 -168.21 -30.83
N ASN A 491 -38.53 -168.92 -31.84
CA ASN A 491 -38.86 -170.35 -31.77
C ASN A 491 -39.21 -170.98 -33.15
N GLN A 492 -38.26 -171.76 -33.70
CA GLN A 492 -38.40 -172.80 -34.74
C GLN A 492 -38.69 -172.39 -36.22
N ILE A 493 -38.22 -173.24 -37.17
CA ILE A 493 -38.34 -173.19 -38.67
C ILE A 493 -37.32 -172.22 -39.34
N GLN A 494 -36.47 -172.55 -40.32
CA GLN A 494 -36.08 -173.78 -41.07
C GLN A 494 -34.61 -173.56 -41.56
N ARG A 495 -33.57 -174.39 -41.38
CA ARG A 495 -33.19 -175.71 -41.92
C ARG A 495 -33.07 -175.87 -43.47
N ASN A 496 -31.82 -176.16 -43.90
CA ASN A 496 -31.40 -176.83 -45.14
C ASN A 496 -31.47 -176.06 -46.48
N ILE A 497 -30.46 -175.22 -46.79
CA ILE A 497 -30.09 -174.83 -48.18
C ILE A 497 -28.56 -174.67 -48.37
N ASP A 498 -27.75 -175.57 -47.80
CA ASP A 498 -26.29 -175.56 -48.00
C ASP A 498 -25.82 -176.58 -49.05
N ASP A 499 -26.44 -177.77 -49.11
CA ASP A 499 -26.08 -178.88 -50.03
C ASP A 499 -26.51 -178.68 -51.51
N ILE A 500 -26.82 -177.44 -51.93
CA ILE A 500 -27.15 -177.08 -53.33
C ILE A 500 -26.08 -176.11 -53.91
N ALA A 501 -25.10 -175.68 -53.11
CA ALA A 501 -24.12 -174.67 -53.48
C ALA A 501 -23.20 -175.08 -54.67
N GLU A 502 -22.96 -176.38 -54.89
CA GLU A 502 -22.09 -176.84 -56.00
C GLU A 502 -22.76 -176.72 -57.39
N GLU A 503 -24.09 -176.80 -57.48
CA GLU A 503 -24.83 -176.67 -58.75
C GLU A 503 -24.91 -175.20 -59.21
N PHE A 504 -24.97 -174.25 -58.27
CA PHE A 504 -25.07 -172.82 -58.56
C PHE A 504 -23.75 -172.15 -59.01
N MET A 505 -22.62 -172.88 -59.02
CA MET A 505 -21.38 -172.42 -59.66
C MET A 505 -21.57 -172.06 -61.15
N LYS A 506 -22.64 -172.55 -61.77
CA LYS A 506 -23.07 -172.27 -63.15
C LYS A 506 -23.86 -170.96 -63.33
N GLN A 507 -24.22 -170.25 -62.24
CA GLN A 507 -25.02 -169.02 -62.28
C GLN A 507 -24.18 -167.73 -62.17
N PHE A 508 -22.89 -167.83 -61.83
CA PHE A 508 -22.01 -166.65 -61.72
C PHE A 508 -21.80 -165.91 -63.06
N GLU A 509 -21.96 -166.61 -64.19
CA GLU A 509 -21.94 -166.04 -65.55
C GLU A 509 -22.95 -164.88 -65.70
N ASP A 510 -24.19 -165.07 -65.25
CA ASP A 510 -25.25 -164.05 -65.31
C ASP A 510 -25.01 -162.90 -64.30
N HIS A 511 -24.40 -163.20 -63.16
CA HIS A 511 -24.12 -162.19 -62.13
C HIS A 511 -23.07 -161.16 -62.54
N LEU A 512 -22.14 -161.50 -63.44
CA LEU A 512 -21.21 -160.53 -64.06
C LEU A 512 -21.96 -159.44 -64.87
N CYS A 513 -23.08 -159.80 -65.50
CA CYS A 513 -23.94 -158.85 -66.22
C CYS A 513 -24.63 -157.85 -65.26
N ILE A 514 -24.96 -158.28 -64.05
CA ILE A 514 -25.53 -157.40 -62.99
C ILE A 514 -24.44 -156.53 -62.36
N LEU A 515 -23.22 -157.04 -62.18
CA LEU A 515 -22.10 -156.28 -61.59
C LEU A 515 -21.77 -155.01 -62.40
N SER A 516 -21.85 -155.09 -63.73
CA SER A 516 -21.65 -153.96 -64.65
C SER A 516 -22.67 -152.81 -64.46
N ARG A 517 -23.84 -153.06 -63.86
CA ARG A 517 -24.80 -152.01 -63.47
C ARG A 517 -24.50 -151.37 -62.11
N ARG A 518 -23.79 -152.06 -61.20
CA ARG A 518 -23.40 -151.52 -59.89
C ARG A 518 -22.23 -150.53 -59.99
N ILE A 519 -21.30 -150.74 -60.93
CA ILE A 519 -20.11 -149.88 -61.11
C ILE A 519 -20.50 -148.41 -61.32
N LYS A 520 -21.47 -148.12 -62.20
CA LYS A 520 -21.94 -146.74 -62.47
C LYS A 520 -22.55 -146.03 -61.26
N VAL A 521 -23.08 -146.76 -60.27
CA VAL A 521 -23.63 -146.18 -59.04
C VAL A 521 -22.50 -145.85 -58.04
N ALA A 522 -21.41 -146.63 -58.04
CA ALA A 522 -20.21 -146.33 -57.26
C ALA A 522 -19.45 -145.10 -57.81
N GLU A 523 -19.42 -144.92 -59.14
CA GLU A 523 -18.83 -143.74 -59.79
C GLU A 523 -19.56 -142.44 -59.42
N GLN A 524 -20.90 -142.46 -59.34
CA GLN A 524 -21.73 -141.33 -58.90
C GLN A 524 -21.34 -140.83 -57.50
N LEU A 525 -21.26 -141.74 -56.52
CA LEU A 525 -20.88 -141.41 -55.14
C LEU A 525 -19.44 -140.84 -55.02
N GLN A 526 -18.53 -141.26 -55.90
CA GLN A 526 -17.16 -140.71 -55.90
C GLN A 526 -17.08 -139.27 -56.41
N VAL A 527 -18.02 -138.82 -57.25
CA VAL A 527 -18.12 -137.41 -57.66
C VAL A 527 -18.65 -136.55 -56.52
N GLU A 528 -19.72 -136.99 -55.84
CA GLU A 528 -20.36 -136.24 -54.74
C GLU A 528 -19.40 -136.04 -53.54
N VAL A 529 -18.63 -137.08 -53.17
CA VAL A 529 -17.56 -136.95 -52.14
C VAL A 529 -16.47 -135.99 -52.58
N LYS A 530 -16.10 -135.97 -53.87
CA LYS A 530 -15.09 -135.06 -54.42
C LYS A 530 -15.57 -133.61 -54.40
N GLU A 531 -16.84 -133.34 -54.71
CA GLU A 531 -17.44 -132.02 -54.59
C GLU A 531 -17.43 -131.54 -53.12
N TRP A 532 -17.85 -132.38 -52.17
CA TRP A 532 -17.87 -132.06 -50.74
C TRP A 532 -16.51 -131.56 -50.23
N TYR A 533 -15.42 -132.28 -50.53
CA TYR A 533 -14.06 -131.85 -50.14
C TYR A 533 -13.61 -130.55 -50.84
N THR A 534 -14.07 -130.25 -52.05
CA THR A 534 -13.78 -128.97 -52.71
C THR A 534 -14.61 -127.81 -52.17
N ASN A 535 -15.81 -128.06 -51.65
CA ASN A 535 -16.69 -127.03 -51.12
C ASN A 535 -16.21 -126.55 -49.74
N THR A 536 -15.98 -127.47 -48.80
CA THR A 536 -15.47 -127.15 -47.46
C THR A 536 -14.13 -126.42 -47.50
N ARG A 537 -13.26 -126.74 -48.47
CA ARG A 537 -11.97 -126.05 -48.67
C ARG A 537 -12.11 -124.62 -49.21
N LYS A 538 -13.19 -124.30 -49.94
CA LYS A 538 -13.48 -122.92 -50.38
C LYS A 538 -14.00 -122.07 -49.24
N ASN A 539 -14.93 -122.59 -48.44
CA ASN A 539 -15.54 -121.87 -47.31
C ASN A 539 -14.46 -121.34 -46.34
N HIS A 540 -13.60 -122.22 -45.83
CA HIS A 540 -12.52 -121.83 -44.92
C HIS A 540 -11.43 -120.93 -45.55
N ALA A 541 -11.32 -120.88 -46.88
CA ALA A 541 -10.44 -119.92 -47.56
C ALA A 541 -11.08 -118.52 -47.68
N GLN A 542 -12.41 -118.48 -47.84
CA GLN A 542 -13.17 -117.24 -48.03
C GLN A 542 -13.52 -116.53 -46.71
N GLU A 543 -13.67 -117.29 -45.62
CA GLU A 543 -13.83 -116.74 -44.26
C GLU A 543 -12.59 -115.97 -43.78
N LYS A 544 -11.38 -116.44 -44.15
CA LYS A 544 -10.13 -115.83 -43.66
C LYS A 544 -9.77 -114.50 -44.34
N TYR A 545 -10.19 -114.25 -45.57
CA TYR A 545 -9.79 -113.03 -46.31
C TYR A 545 -10.77 -111.84 -46.18
N ASN A 546 -12.02 -112.10 -45.77
CA ASN A 546 -13.07 -111.06 -45.69
C ASN A 546 -13.21 -110.41 -44.30
N VAL A 547 -12.72 -111.05 -43.24
CA VAL A 547 -12.85 -110.56 -41.85
C VAL A 547 -11.73 -109.57 -41.47
N GLU A 548 -10.54 -109.67 -42.06
CA GLU A 548 -9.42 -108.76 -41.75
C GLU A 548 -9.41 -107.48 -42.61
N LEU A 549 -10.00 -107.47 -43.82
CA LEU A 549 -9.90 -106.32 -44.74
C LEU A 549 -11.03 -105.29 -44.59
N THR A 550 -12.24 -105.73 -44.24
CA THR A 550 -13.43 -104.87 -44.09
C THR A 550 -13.30 -103.98 -42.85
N ASN A 551 -13.11 -104.62 -41.69
CA ASN A 551 -12.99 -103.95 -40.40
C ASN A 551 -11.81 -102.95 -40.34
N VAL A 552 -10.72 -103.20 -41.08
CA VAL A 552 -9.58 -102.27 -41.17
C VAL A 552 -9.91 -101.05 -42.02
N ASN A 553 -10.66 -101.18 -43.12
CA ASN A 553 -11.10 -100.03 -43.91
C ASN A 553 -12.10 -99.14 -43.14
N ASP A 554 -13.03 -99.74 -42.38
CA ASP A 554 -13.97 -98.98 -41.55
C ASP A 554 -13.25 -98.24 -40.40
N ILE A 555 -12.27 -98.89 -39.76
CA ILE A 555 -11.40 -98.24 -38.76
C ILE A 555 -10.58 -97.12 -39.40
N LEU A 556 -10.00 -97.32 -40.59
CA LEU A 556 -9.19 -96.31 -41.28
C LEU A 556 -10.04 -95.08 -41.68
N GLY A 557 -11.23 -95.30 -42.27
CA GLY A 557 -12.17 -94.22 -42.58
C GLY A 557 -12.67 -93.48 -41.33
N SER A 558 -12.83 -94.18 -40.21
CA SER A 558 -13.13 -93.54 -38.92
C SER A 558 -11.97 -92.68 -38.40
N LEU A 559 -10.72 -93.12 -38.63
CA LEU A 559 -9.50 -92.41 -38.22
C LEU A 559 -9.27 -91.15 -39.06
N ASP A 560 -9.45 -91.23 -40.38
CA ASP A 560 -9.41 -90.07 -41.28
C ASP A 560 -10.53 -89.06 -40.93
N GLY A 561 -11.73 -89.55 -40.60
CA GLY A 561 -12.83 -88.73 -40.10
C GLY A 561 -12.57 -88.07 -38.74
N VAL A 562 -11.67 -88.63 -37.91
CA VAL A 562 -11.16 -88.00 -36.68
C VAL A 562 -10.03 -87.01 -36.99
N ALA A 563 -9.14 -87.32 -37.94
CA ALA A 563 -8.06 -86.43 -38.36
C ALA A 563 -8.58 -85.12 -38.96
N LEU A 564 -9.57 -85.18 -39.87
CA LEU A 564 -10.22 -84.00 -40.46
C LEU A 564 -10.90 -83.13 -39.39
N LYS A 565 -11.56 -83.73 -38.40
CA LYS A 565 -12.14 -83.00 -37.25
C LYS A 565 -11.07 -82.36 -36.37
N PHE A 566 -9.89 -82.98 -36.23
CA PHE A 566 -8.75 -82.38 -35.55
C PHE A 566 -8.21 -81.16 -36.33
N GLU A 567 -8.07 -81.26 -37.65
CA GLU A 567 -7.59 -80.18 -38.50
C GLU A 567 -8.56 -78.97 -38.53
N GLU A 568 -9.87 -79.23 -38.63
CA GLU A 568 -10.92 -78.22 -38.46
C GLU A 568 -10.86 -77.55 -37.08
N CYS A 569 -10.72 -78.36 -36.01
CA CYS A 569 -10.64 -77.87 -34.64
C CYS A 569 -9.39 -77.01 -34.42
N THR A 570 -8.22 -77.44 -34.92
CA THR A 570 -6.97 -76.67 -34.91
C THR A 570 -7.11 -75.36 -35.69
N THR A 571 -7.76 -75.37 -36.85
CA THR A 571 -8.01 -74.16 -37.65
C THR A 571 -8.90 -73.17 -36.88
N ASN A 572 -9.96 -73.67 -36.26
CA ASN A 572 -10.85 -72.87 -35.42
C ASN A 572 -10.14 -72.32 -34.16
N PHE A 573 -9.24 -73.09 -33.53
CA PHE A 573 -8.40 -72.58 -32.45
C PHE A 573 -7.44 -71.48 -32.93
N MET A 574 -6.77 -71.66 -34.07
CA MET A 574 -5.86 -70.67 -34.64
C MET A 574 -6.59 -69.36 -34.99
N ASN A 575 -7.81 -69.45 -35.56
CA ASN A 575 -8.65 -68.29 -35.83
C ASN A 575 -9.02 -67.53 -34.54
N ARG A 576 -9.41 -68.25 -33.47
CA ARG A 576 -9.70 -67.66 -32.16
C ARG A 576 -8.46 -67.01 -31.52
N ILE A 577 -7.30 -67.66 -31.61
CA ILE A 577 -6.01 -67.12 -31.14
C ILE A 577 -5.64 -65.85 -31.91
N SER A 578 -5.87 -65.82 -33.23
CA SER A 578 -5.63 -64.65 -34.08
C SER A 578 -6.53 -63.47 -33.69
N ASN A 579 -7.84 -63.69 -33.51
CA ASN A 579 -8.78 -62.64 -33.08
C ASN A 579 -8.40 -62.05 -31.72
N VAL A 580 -8.14 -62.91 -30.71
CA VAL A 580 -7.70 -62.46 -29.38
C VAL A 580 -6.35 -61.73 -29.45
N SER A 581 -5.44 -62.11 -30.35
CA SER A 581 -4.17 -61.40 -30.57
C SER A 581 -4.37 -60.02 -31.20
N CYS A 582 -5.34 -59.86 -32.11
CA CYS A 582 -5.73 -58.57 -32.67
C CYS A 582 -6.39 -57.67 -31.62
N GLU A 583 -7.35 -58.20 -30.84
CA GLU A 583 -8.00 -57.48 -29.74
C GLU A 583 -6.98 -57.02 -28.68
N LEU A 584 -6.05 -57.89 -28.28
CA LEU A 584 -4.97 -57.57 -27.36
C LEU A 584 -4.05 -56.46 -27.90
N LYS A 585 -3.80 -56.43 -29.22
CA LYS A 585 -3.04 -55.37 -29.88
C LYS A 585 -3.80 -54.03 -29.86
N PHE A 586 -5.09 -54.03 -30.15
CA PHE A 586 -5.93 -52.82 -30.01
C PHE A 586 -5.97 -52.31 -28.57
N ALA A 587 -6.13 -53.19 -27.59
CA ALA A 587 -6.09 -52.84 -26.17
C ALA A 587 -4.73 -52.24 -25.76
N LYS A 588 -3.61 -52.84 -26.18
CA LYS A 588 -2.26 -52.31 -25.98
C LYS A 588 -2.12 -50.90 -26.58
N ASP A 589 -2.54 -50.71 -27.83
CA ASP A 589 -2.41 -49.43 -28.54
C ASP A 589 -3.36 -48.35 -27.96
N TRP A 590 -4.50 -48.74 -27.38
CA TRP A 590 -5.37 -47.85 -26.62
C TRP A 590 -4.72 -47.42 -25.29
N ILE A 591 -4.16 -48.37 -24.52
CA ILE A 591 -3.41 -48.10 -23.29
C ILE A 591 -2.21 -47.18 -23.57
N MET A 592 -1.46 -47.41 -24.65
CA MET A 592 -0.31 -46.56 -25.00
C MET A 592 -0.74 -45.14 -25.35
N ARG A 593 -1.82 -44.94 -26.12
CA ARG A 593 -2.38 -43.59 -26.38
C ARG A 593 -2.84 -42.91 -25.10
N LYS A 594 -3.61 -43.62 -24.25
CA LYS A 594 -4.08 -43.09 -22.97
C LYS A 594 -2.94 -42.76 -22.01
N LYS A 595 -1.87 -43.57 -21.97
CA LYS A 595 -0.67 -43.27 -21.20
C LYS A 595 0.04 -42.02 -21.73
N LYS A 596 0.12 -41.81 -23.04
CA LYS A 596 0.70 -40.58 -23.60
C LYS A 596 -0.14 -39.34 -23.25
N THR A 597 -1.47 -39.39 -23.35
CA THR A 597 -2.32 -38.26 -22.93
C THR A 597 -2.26 -38.02 -21.42
N MET A 598 -2.12 -39.08 -20.61
CA MET A 598 -1.96 -38.97 -19.15
C MET A 598 -0.62 -38.36 -18.74
N LEU A 599 0.44 -38.56 -19.55
CA LEU A 599 1.71 -37.86 -19.36
C LEU A 599 1.53 -36.37 -19.63
N HIS A 600 0.99 -35.98 -20.80
CA HIS A 600 0.77 -34.57 -21.10
C HIS A 600 -0.12 -33.86 -20.06
N ILE A 601 -1.26 -34.45 -19.67
CA ILE A 601 -2.10 -33.90 -18.59
C ILE A 601 -1.33 -33.74 -17.26
N LYS A 602 -0.35 -34.61 -16.99
CA LYS A 602 0.53 -34.45 -15.82
C LYS A 602 1.59 -33.37 -16.02
N ASP A 603 2.20 -33.29 -17.19
CA ASP A 603 3.17 -32.25 -17.55
C ASP A 603 2.50 -30.86 -17.44
N ASP A 604 1.26 -30.74 -17.93
CA ASP A 604 0.39 -29.56 -17.82
C ASP A 604 0.05 -29.25 -16.34
N GLN A 605 -0.32 -30.27 -15.54
CA GLN A 605 -0.60 -30.13 -14.11
C GLN A 605 0.64 -29.67 -13.31
N ASP A 606 1.80 -30.28 -13.55
CA ASP A 606 3.06 -29.92 -12.89
C ASP A 606 3.49 -28.48 -13.29
N CYS A 607 3.16 -28.03 -14.51
CA CYS A 607 3.38 -26.65 -14.95
C CYS A 607 2.46 -25.65 -14.23
N LEU A 608 1.14 -25.91 -14.17
CA LEU A 608 0.18 -25.05 -13.48
C LEU A 608 0.48 -24.93 -11.98
N LEU A 609 0.95 -25.99 -11.33
CA LEU A 609 1.42 -25.94 -9.94
C LEU A 609 2.60 -24.98 -9.77
N ALA A 610 3.60 -25.02 -10.65
CA ALA A 610 4.74 -24.10 -10.59
C ALA A 610 4.36 -22.63 -10.82
N GLN A 611 3.38 -22.36 -11.71
CA GLN A 611 2.83 -21.00 -11.88
C GLN A 611 2.10 -20.53 -10.62
N LEU A 612 1.34 -21.42 -9.96
CA LEU A 612 0.62 -21.09 -8.74
C LEU A 612 1.56 -20.81 -7.56
N ASP A 613 2.66 -21.56 -7.42
CA ASP A 613 3.74 -21.28 -6.46
C ASP A 613 4.38 -19.89 -6.70
N GLU A 614 4.65 -19.53 -7.97
CA GLU A 614 5.18 -18.20 -8.32
C GLU A 614 4.19 -17.08 -7.98
N LYS A 615 2.89 -17.28 -8.23
CA LYS A 615 1.85 -16.31 -7.87
C LYS A 615 1.59 -16.20 -6.36
N GLU A 616 1.71 -17.28 -5.59
CA GLU A 616 1.73 -17.16 -4.13
C GLU A 616 2.96 -16.36 -3.67
N GLY A 617 4.12 -16.55 -4.29
CA GLY A 617 5.33 -15.74 -4.09
C GLY A 617 5.10 -14.24 -4.33
N GLU A 618 4.51 -13.86 -5.48
CA GLU A 618 4.13 -12.47 -5.78
C GLU A 618 3.18 -11.91 -4.70
N ILE A 619 2.11 -12.65 -4.36
CA ILE A 619 1.12 -12.25 -3.35
C ILE A 619 1.76 -12.02 -1.97
N LEU A 620 2.74 -12.84 -1.58
CA LEU A 620 3.49 -12.66 -0.32
C LEU A 620 4.32 -11.37 -0.33
N VAL A 621 4.98 -11.03 -1.44
CA VAL A 621 5.73 -9.78 -1.60
C VAL A 621 4.79 -8.55 -1.59
N PHE A 622 3.63 -8.64 -2.23
CA PHE A 622 2.62 -7.57 -2.15
C PHE A 622 2.06 -7.41 -0.73
N ARG A 623 1.75 -8.50 -0.02
CA ARG A 623 1.30 -8.46 1.39
C ARG A 623 2.34 -7.81 2.31
N GLU A 624 3.62 -8.13 2.16
CA GLU A 624 4.69 -7.50 2.94
C GLU A 624 4.82 -6.00 2.62
N ARG A 625 4.65 -5.61 1.35
CA ARG A 625 4.67 -4.22 0.91
C ARG A 625 3.50 -3.42 1.46
N VAL A 626 2.27 -3.96 1.40
CA VAL A 626 1.06 -3.34 1.98
C VAL A 626 1.24 -3.12 3.48
N TRP A 627 1.68 -4.14 4.22
CA TRP A 627 1.93 -4.04 5.66
C TRP A 627 2.95 -2.95 6.04
N LYS A 628 4.00 -2.75 5.22
CA LYS A 628 4.97 -1.65 5.39
C LYS A 628 4.36 -0.26 5.12
N TYR A 629 3.31 -0.16 4.30
CA TYR A 629 2.56 1.08 4.11
C TYR A 629 1.54 1.32 5.24
N GLU A 630 0.80 0.29 5.68
CA GLU A 630 -0.14 0.37 6.82
C GLU A 630 0.52 0.88 8.11
N ILE A 631 1.79 0.49 8.36
CA ILE A 631 2.57 0.98 9.50
C ILE A 631 2.90 2.47 9.32
N ARG A 632 3.43 2.87 8.16
CA ARG A 632 3.78 4.27 7.89
C ARG A 632 2.56 5.19 7.90
N GLU A 633 1.41 4.71 7.43
CA GLU A 633 0.14 5.43 7.47
C GLU A 633 -0.26 5.72 8.93
N ARG A 634 -0.17 4.72 9.82
CA ARG A 634 -0.41 4.89 11.26
C ARG A 634 0.59 5.83 11.95
N GLU A 635 1.86 5.80 11.56
CA GLU A 635 2.88 6.75 12.04
C GLU A 635 2.55 8.20 11.63
N LEU A 636 2.14 8.40 10.37
CA LEU A 636 1.70 9.70 9.85
C LEU A 636 0.41 10.16 10.54
N GLU A 637 -0.58 9.28 10.72
CA GLU A 637 -1.85 9.55 11.38
C GLU A 637 -1.64 10.02 12.83
N ASN A 638 -0.73 9.38 13.58
CA ASN A 638 -0.37 9.78 14.93
C ASN A 638 0.30 11.17 14.96
N MET A 639 1.27 11.43 14.07
CA MET A 639 1.88 12.76 13.96
C MET A 639 0.88 13.86 13.58
N VAL A 640 -0.16 13.55 12.80
CA VAL A 640 -1.25 14.49 12.51
C VAL A 640 -2.07 14.77 13.77
N LYS A 641 -2.44 13.75 14.55
CA LYS A 641 -3.17 13.93 15.83
C LYS A 641 -2.38 14.77 16.83
N GLU A 642 -1.09 14.50 17.01
CA GLU A 642 -0.19 15.30 17.87
C GLU A 642 -0.12 16.77 17.42
N ARG A 643 -0.07 17.02 16.10
CA ARG A 643 -0.13 18.38 15.53
C ARG A 643 -1.46 19.06 15.79
N GLU A 644 -2.58 18.35 15.70
CA GLU A 644 -3.92 18.88 15.94
C GLU A 644 -4.14 19.20 17.43
N GLU A 645 -3.71 18.33 18.35
CA GLU A 645 -3.75 18.58 19.79
C GLU A 645 -2.90 19.79 20.18
N TYR A 646 -1.67 19.89 19.66
CA TYR A 646 -0.82 21.08 19.84
C TYR A 646 -1.49 22.37 19.31
N MET A 647 -2.13 22.29 18.14
CA MET A 647 -2.87 23.42 17.56
C MET A 647 -4.17 23.74 18.34
N LEU A 648 -4.75 22.79 19.06
CA LEU A 648 -5.86 23.05 20.00
C LEU A 648 -5.37 23.74 21.28
N GLY A 649 -4.19 23.34 21.79
CA GLY A 649 -3.50 24.02 22.90
C GLY A 649 -3.25 25.49 22.60
N LEU A 650 -2.57 25.80 21.47
CA LEU A 650 -2.34 27.18 21.03
C LEU A 650 -3.63 27.99 20.82
N LYS A 651 -4.72 27.35 20.37
CA LYS A 651 -6.04 28.00 20.26
C LYS A 651 -6.63 28.34 21.63
N GLU A 652 -6.41 27.52 22.65
CA GLU A 652 -6.86 27.79 24.02
C GLU A 652 -6.00 28.84 24.72
N GLU A 653 -4.67 28.78 24.60
CA GLU A 653 -3.76 29.83 25.08
C GLU A 653 -4.12 31.21 24.49
N LYS A 654 -4.42 31.26 23.18
CA LYS A 654 -4.90 32.49 22.53
C LYS A 654 -6.26 32.95 23.05
N ARG A 655 -7.18 32.04 23.37
CA ARG A 655 -8.46 32.40 24.01
C ARG A 655 -8.24 32.96 25.42
N GLU A 656 -7.36 32.34 26.21
CA GLU A 656 -7.02 32.78 27.56
C GLU A 656 -6.34 34.15 27.58
N ALA A 657 -5.36 34.40 26.70
CA ALA A 657 -4.74 35.71 26.54
C ALA A 657 -5.77 36.81 26.21
N ILE A 658 -6.78 36.49 25.39
CA ILE A 658 -7.90 37.42 25.10
C ILE A 658 -8.76 37.65 26.36
N ARG A 659 -9.11 36.60 27.14
CA ARG A 659 -9.85 36.76 28.41
C ARG A 659 -9.11 37.69 29.38
N GLN A 660 -7.81 37.48 29.56
CA GLN A 660 -6.98 38.29 30.46
C GLN A 660 -6.88 39.75 30.00
N LEU A 661 -6.76 40.00 28.70
CA LEU A 661 -6.82 41.35 28.12
C LEU A 661 -8.18 42.02 28.37
N CYS A 662 -9.30 41.30 28.20
CA CYS A 662 -10.63 41.83 28.52
C CYS A 662 -10.76 42.23 30.00
N VAL A 663 -10.36 41.36 30.94
CA VAL A 663 -10.37 41.65 32.38
C VAL A 663 -9.51 42.87 32.72
N TRP A 664 -8.34 43.02 32.08
CA TRP A 664 -7.45 44.16 32.28
C TRP A 664 -8.05 45.47 31.72
N ILE A 665 -8.71 45.41 30.57
CA ILE A 665 -9.45 46.54 29.97
C ILE A 665 -10.58 46.98 30.90
N ASP A 666 -11.41 46.06 31.38
CA ASP A 666 -12.57 46.38 32.23
C ASP A 666 -12.16 46.87 33.63
N TYR A 667 -11.03 46.40 34.17
CA TYR A 667 -10.41 46.96 35.36
C TYR A 667 -10.03 48.44 35.16
N HIS A 668 -9.32 48.79 34.07
CA HIS A 668 -8.94 50.18 33.83
C HIS A 668 -10.15 51.05 33.47
N ARG A 669 -11.15 50.51 32.77
CA ARG A 669 -12.45 51.19 32.53
C ARG A 669 -13.12 51.58 33.85
N SER A 670 -13.33 50.61 34.72
CA SER A 670 -13.95 50.79 36.04
C SER A 670 -13.17 51.80 36.89
N ARG A 671 -11.84 51.76 36.83
CA ARG A 671 -10.97 52.69 37.56
C ARG A 671 -10.95 54.11 36.96
N CYS A 672 -11.04 54.23 35.63
CA CYS A 672 -11.22 55.52 34.95
C CYS A 672 -12.57 56.15 35.28
N ASP A 673 -13.65 55.37 35.26
CA ASP A 673 -15.00 55.84 35.61
C ASP A 673 -15.11 56.23 37.10
N TYR A 674 -14.42 55.50 38.00
CA TYR A 674 -14.27 55.89 39.40
C TYR A 674 -13.56 57.24 39.57
N TYR A 675 -12.40 57.45 38.95
CA TYR A 675 -11.70 58.73 39.02
C TYR A 675 -12.47 59.87 38.35
N LYS A 676 -13.15 59.59 37.23
CA LYS A 676 -14.02 60.55 36.54
C LYS A 676 -15.15 60.99 37.45
N LYS A 677 -15.83 60.05 38.13
CA LYS A 677 -16.87 60.36 39.12
C LYS A 677 -16.33 61.27 40.23
N ILE A 678 -15.16 60.98 40.81
CA ILE A 678 -14.55 61.84 41.83
C ILE A 678 -14.31 63.27 41.31
N VAL A 679 -13.81 63.41 40.08
CA VAL A 679 -13.57 64.73 39.46
C VAL A 679 -14.88 65.48 39.20
N ASP A 680 -15.94 64.79 38.78
CA ASP A 680 -17.25 65.39 38.53
C ASP A 680 -17.99 65.72 39.85
N ASP A 681 -17.85 64.90 40.90
CA ASP A 681 -18.35 65.19 42.26
C ASP A 681 -17.66 66.43 42.85
N ILE A 682 -16.34 66.59 42.68
CA ILE A 682 -15.58 67.78 43.09
C ILE A 682 -16.09 69.04 42.36
N LYS A 683 -16.28 68.96 41.02
CA LYS A 683 -16.85 70.06 40.23
C LYS A 683 -18.30 70.38 40.60
N GLY A 684 -19.07 69.39 41.04
CA GLY A 684 -20.42 69.55 41.56
C GLY A 684 -20.44 70.31 42.90
N GLY A 685 -19.49 69.99 43.79
CA GLY A 685 -19.32 70.67 45.08
C GLY A 685 -19.13 72.18 44.94
N SER A 686 -18.21 72.61 44.07
CA SER A 686 -17.93 74.04 43.82
C SER A 686 -19.10 74.83 43.19
N LYS A 687 -20.21 74.18 42.80
CA LYS A 687 -21.43 74.85 42.34
C LYS A 687 -22.52 75.01 43.40
N LYS A 688 -22.30 74.54 44.63
CA LYS A 688 -23.21 74.73 45.78
C LYS A 688 -22.73 75.78 46.80
N THR A 689 -21.65 76.49 46.49
CA THR A 689 -21.10 77.58 47.31
C THR A 689 -21.12 78.90 46.55
N ASN A 690 -22.33 79.36 46.23
CA ASN A 690 -22.70 80.71 45.78
C ASN A 690 -24.22 80.87 45.99
#